data_AF-A0A1T1HKK7-F1
#
_entry.id   AF-A0A1T1HKK7-F1
#
_cell.length_a   1.000
_cell.length_b   1.000
_cell.length_c   1.000
_cell.angle_alpha   90.00
_cell.angle_beta   90.00
_cell.angle_gamma   90.00
#
_symmetry.space_group_name_H-M   'P 1'
#
loop_
_entity.id
_entity.type
_entity.pdbx_description
1 polymer ?
#
loop_
_entity_poly.entity_id
_entity_poly.type
_entity_poly.pdbx_seq_one_letter_code
_entity_poly.pdbx_strand_id
1 'polypeptide(L)'
;MTPYLVTEFQRETLSALIRECFGYEYLQIFDKEQVKYLYGYLRSLGAKTILLEPRYTDRDFLEDYSRYYVKRFRNDGEVCGRLHFFSCKLDHKSFDSMMLDSARQDVSRGWLQDNYLGFVLIKPLNKTFIGKTCLRTAGDSGTGPGTKKKISKRYDVNLFGINLSVESIAFQEQDKVVAACATTAIWTALHALPGRNVKTIPSCSEITISALNFVDGSNNGFPNKHLTHKQIQRSLDVEGLRYHSSTLTETPKKWFQGYACAHIDSDIPVILAGFVYGPQKAKASEAEPEEDALSEAERLSVLEEYGDGLSDETRAQLLAGNGATVGQSVCLKGGHAITLLGYDFRDSAQWIYVHDDRLGPYARAQLIEATSFIDLHAGNGFEASDEVKNSLKNRWALAFSQWDDEKQVWLSPHEILVPDMGIVPTDKKARLEFRYAHDTAAILLGHIKKWMAEICDSSELEHQDCRYTIKLSPISQIRSEIVGKPISYVPGDVLKAGKESPTATSESIQRWNADKLNFLTAPMARLQWDIDLYWGDKKVLKVLLDSTDTPLGDAVSAIYEHDLLLADLFLRVFRDDKPNAQYVDEVHFYSSFLKVLAKRDIDHTGHLNTTYGQLRAPKRLEQSEITLEGKGANDTAIERFDPMAEERSLMTRYEEVVKDTEKNLIWAIGKDGSLFVAIDLKDPKRGHPSMTGLQAARIAGEMWWRPGDSGGVWGVNHGSGRYSFDYANPSNLLNNAITKIASFFPDDEFVSEPVRRP
;
A
#
# COMPACT_ATOMS: atom_id res chain seq x y z
N MET A 1 9.19 48.50 19.35
CA MET A 1 8.41 47.80 18.32
C MET A 1 7.61 46.72 19.00
N THR A 2 6.32 46.63 18.72
CA THR A 2 5.52 45.45 19.09
C THR A 2 6.11 44.22 18.39
N PRO A 3 6.33 43.10 19.09
CA PRO A 3 6.99 41.92 18.52
C PRO A 3 6.11 41.15 17.53
N TYR A 4 4.82 41.50 17.42
CA TYR A 4 3.84 40.90 16.52
C TYR A 4 2.73 41.92 16.19
N LEU A 5 1.92 41.62 15.17
CA LEU A 5 0.70 42.37 14.83
C LEU A 5 -0.51 41.43 14.79
N VAL A 6 -1.62 41.80 15.44
CA VAL A 6 -2.90 41.07 15.39
C VAL A 6 -3.97 41.91 14.71
N THR A 7 -4.63 41.34 13.70
CA THR A 7 -5.68 42.03 12.92
C THR A 7 -6.82 41.09 12.56
N GLU A 8 -7.98 41.65 12.20
CA GLU A 8 -9.10 40.87 11.66
C GLU A 8 -8.73 40.28 10.29
N PHE A 9 -9.21 39.06 10.00
CA PHE A 9 -9.01 38.40 8.71
C PHE A 9 -9.92 39.04 7.65
N GLN A 10 -9.33 39.87 6.80
CA GLN A 10 -9.96 40.54 5.67
C GLN A 10 -8.99 40.55 4.48
N ARG A 11 -9.50 40.83 3.29
CA ARG A 11 -8.69 40.90 2.07
C ARG A 11 -7.60 41.98 2.20
N GLU A 12 -7.99 43.15 2.67
CA GLU A 12 -7.13 44.33 2.80
C GLU A 12 -6.03 44.11 3.85
N THR A 13 -6.39 43.50 4.98
CA THR A 13 -5.44 43.22 6.08
C THR A 13 -4.45 42.13 5.72
N LEU A 14 -4.87 41.04 5.05
CA LEU A 14 -3.95 40.02 4.55
C LEU A 14 -2.93 40.64 3.58
N SER A 15 -3.39 41.48 2.65
CA SER A 15 -2.49 42.17 1.73
C SER A 15 -1.51 43.09 2.49
N ALA A 16 -1.99 43.85 3.47
CA ALA A 16 -1.16 44.78 4.22
C ALA A 16 -0.08 44.06 5.04
N LEU A 17 -0.43 42.97 5.73
CA LEU A 17 0.51 42.18 6.51
C LEU A 17 1.57 41.49 5.64
N ILE A 18 1.19 41.02 4.45
CA ILE A 18 2.14 40.48 3.49
C ILE A 18 3.14 41.57 3.04
N ARG A 19 2.68 42.81 2.75
CA ARG A 19 3.56 43.94 2.40
C ARG A 19 4.53 44.29 3.52
N GLU A 20 4.09 44.21 4.76
CA GLU A 20 4.94 44.51 5.93
C GLU A 20 6.20 43.62 5.97
N CYS A 21 6.16 42.43 5.36
CA CYS A 21 7.29 41.51 5.33
C CYS A 21 8.41 41.88 4.33
N PHE A 22 8.12 42.66 3.27
CA PHE A 22 9.07 42.91 2.18
C PHE A 22 9.05 44.33 1.60
N GLY A 23 8.17 45.22 2.08
CA GLY A 23 8.05 46.61 1.62
C GLY A 23 6.89 46.88 0.66
N TYR A 24 6.56 48.16 0.46
CA TYR A 24 5.36 48.63 -0.26
C TYR A 24 5.51 48.75 -1.78
N GLU A 25 6.59 48.25 -2.37
CA GLU A 25 6.84 48.38 -3.82
C GLU A 25 5.89 47.52 -4.68
N TYR A 26 5.11 46.61 -4.07
CA TYR A 26 4.14 45.75 -4.77
C TYR A 26 2.68 46.14 -4.49
N LEU A 27 2.05 46.84 -5.44
CA LEU A 27 0.70 47.40 -5.31
C LEU A 27 -0.45 46.38 -5.51
N GLN A 28 -0.18 45.17 -6.03
CA GLN A 28 -1.21 44.23 -6.51
C GLN A 28 -1.05 42.79 -6.00
N ILE A 29 -0.89 42.60 -4.68
CA ILE A 29 -0.72 41.26 -4.06
C ILE A 29 -1.89 40.31 -4.38
N PHE A 30 -3.11 40.82 -4.39
CA PHE A 30 -4.30 40.01 -4.66
C PHE A 30 -4.50 39.66 -6.13
N ASP A 31 -3.67 40.13 -7.04
CA ASP A 31 -3.73 39.69 -8.43
C ASP A 31 -3.07 38.31 -8.59
N LYS A 32 -2.30 37.89 -7.59
CA LYS A 32 -1.69 36.57 -7.50
C LYS A 32 -2.73 35.50 -7.14
N GLU A 33 -2.86 34.49 -8.00
CA GLU A 33 -3.82 33.38 -7.84
C GLU A 33 -3.63 32.62 -6.53
N GLN A 34 -2.38 32.37 -6.11
CA GLN A 34 -2.10 31.69 -4.83
C GLN A 34 -2.64 32.45 -3.63
N VAL A 35 -2.60 33.79 -3.64
CA VAL A 35 -3.12 34.60 -2.52
C VAL A 35 -4.65 34.57 -2.50
N LYS A 36 -5.29 34.68 -3.68
CA LYS A 36 -6.75 34.53 -3.81
C LYS A 36 -7.20 33.15 -3.30
N TYR A 37 -6.50 32.10 -3.71
CA TYR A 37 -6.77 30.73 -3.29
C TYR A 37 -6.63 30.58 -1.77
N LEU A 38 -5.50 31.03 -1.19
CA LEU A 38 -5.27 30.95 0.25
C LEU A 38 -6.33 31.71 1.05
N TYR A 39 -6.73 32.90 0.58
CA TYR A 39 -7.80 33.68 1.19
C TYR A 39 -9.14 32.92 1.19
N GLY A 40 -9.54 32.38 0.03
CA GLY A 40 -10.77 31.59 -0.08
C GLY A 40 -10.73 30.31 0.77
N TYR A 41 -9.59 29.62 0.78
CA TYR A 41 -9.37 28.43 1.59
C TYR A 41 -9.49 28.73 3.10
N LEU A 42 -8.80 29.77 3.60
CA LEU A 42 -8.87 30.20 5.00
C LEU A 42 -10.28 30.68 5.39
N ARG A 43 -10.98 31.37 4.49
CA ARG A 43 -12.38 31.75 4.68
C ARG A 43 -13.27 30.52 4.85
N SER A 44 -13.07 29.48 4.04
CA SER A 44 -13.81 28.21 4.16
C SER A 44 -13.56 27.48 5.48
N LEU A 45 -12.38 27.68 6.08
CA LEU A 45 -12.03 27.18 7.42
C LEU A 45 -12.59 28.06 8.55
N GLY A 46 -13.24 29.18 8.23
CA GLY A 46 -13.80 30.11 9.21
C GLY A 46 -12.75 31.00 9.88
N ALA A 47 -11.66 31.36 9.19
CA ALA A 47 -10.67 32.29 9.69
C ALA A 47 -11.28 33.66 10.05
N LYS A 48 -10.90 34.19 11.22
CA LYS A 48 -11.38 35.47 11.75
C LYS A 48 -10.24 36.41 12.15
N THR A 49 -9.06 35.89 12.47
CA THR A 49 -7.91 36.69 12.90
C THR A 49 -6.63 36.22 12.22
N ILE A 50 -5.78 37.19 11.87
CA ILE A 50 -4.41 37.00 11.40
C ILE A 50 -3.46 37.59 12.45
N LEU A 51 -2.43 36.82 12.81
CA LEU A 51 -1.31 37.28 13.61
C LEU A 51 -0.02 37.20 12.80
N LEU A 52 0.70 38.32 12.64
CA LEU A 52 2.00 38.39 12.00
C LEU A 52 3.12 38.30 13.05
N GLU A 53 3.99 37.31 12.87
CA GLU A 53 5.33 37.24 13.43
C GLU A 53 6.33 37.76 12.38
N PRO A 54 6.79 39.02 12.48
CA PRO A 54 7.51 39.69 11.39
C PRO A 54 8.96 39.24 11.22
N ARG A 55 9.53 38.54 12.20
CA ARG A 55 10.94 38.13 12.19
C ARG A 55 11.08 36.65 12.57
N TYR A 56 10.91 35.80 11.57
CA TYR A 56 10.98 34.35 11.70
C TYR A 56 12.12 33.79 10.83
N THR A 57 12.96 32.93 11.41
CA THR A 57 14.00 32.21 10.67
C THR A 57 13.46 30.85 10.26
N ASP A 58 13.11 30.71 8.99
CA ASP A 58 12.75 29.42 8.42
C ASP A 58 13.98 28.64 7.99
N ARG A 59 14.06 27.37 8.37
CA ARG A 59 15.19 26.52 8.04
C ARG A 59 15.28 26.25 6.53
N ASP A 60 14.15 25.95 5.89
CA ASP A 60 14.13 25.52 4.49
C ASP A 60 14.51 26.71 3.60
N PHE A 61 13.98 27.90 3.88
CA PHE A 61 14.36 29.13 3.19
C PHE A 61 15.79 29.59 3.51
N LEU A 62 16.26 29.45 4.75
CA LEU A 62 17.64 29.80 5.10
C LEU A 62 18.66 28.98 4.30
N GLU A 63 18.38 27.69 4.11
CA GLU A 63 19.22 26.81 3.28
C GLU A 63 19.20 27.28 1.81
N ASP A 64 18.01 27.52 1.24
CA ASP A 64 17.87 28.04 -0.13
C ASP A 64 18.55 29.41 -0.31
N TYR A 65 18.45 30.26 0.71
CA TYR A 65 19.10 31.57 0.75
C TYR A 65 20.62 31.44 0.71
N SER A 66 21.18 30.56 1.55
CA SER A 66 22.63 30.35 1.66
C SER A 66 23.25 29.84 0.36
N ARG A 67 22.52 28.99 -0.38
CA ARG A 67 23.05 28.37 -1.61
C ARG A 67 22.97 29.29 -2.82
N TYR A 68 21.89 30.07 -2.91
CA TYR A 68 21.59 30.88 -4.08
C TYR A 68 21.50 32.39 -3.78
N TYR A 69 20.57 32.80 -2.92
CA TYR A 69 20.20 34.22 -2.78
C TYR A 69 21.28 35.10 -2.15
N VAL A 70 22.15 34.54 -1.29
CA VAL A 70 23.27 35.29 -0.70
C VAL A 70 24.22 35.87 -1.77
N LYS A 71 24.27 35.26 -2.96
CA LYS A 71 25.12 35.68 -4.09
C LYS A 71 24.45 36.70 -5.01
N ARG A 72 23.16 37.01 -4.79
CA ARG A 72 22.36 37.87 -5.67
C ARG A 72 22.56 39.35 -5.31
N PHE A 73 22.65 40.20 -6.34
CA PHE A 73 22.64 41.66 -6.17
C PHE A 73 21.26 42.12 -5.69
N ARG A 74 21.20 42.99 -4.65
CA ARG A 74 19.98 43.34 -3.89
C ARG A 74 19.35 42.11 -3.22
N ASN A 75 20.00 41.61 -2.17
CA ASN A 75 19.45 40.55 -1.32
C ASN A 75 18.48 41.14 -0.30
N ASP A 76 17.23 40.69 -0.32
CA ASP A 76 16.16 41.17 0.58
C ASP A 76 16.23 40.50 1.98
N GLY A 77 17.35 39.82 2.27
CA GLY A 77 17.66 39.16 3.55
C GLY A 77 17.16 37.72 3.66
N GLU A 78 17.51 37.08 4.79
CA GLU A 78 17.18 35.69 5.12
C GLU A 78 16.00 35.56 6.10
N VAL A 79 15.51 36.68 6.64
CA VAL A 79 14.47 36.71 7.67
C VAL A 79 13.09 36.74 6.99
N CYS A 80 12.23 35.78 7.33
CA CYS A 80 10.87 35.67 6.84
C CYS A 80 9.86 36.32 7.79
N GLY A 81 8.67 36.60 7.27
CA GLY A 81 7.47 36.77 8.10
C GLY A 81 6.71 35.45 8.23
N ARG A 82 5.98 35.25 9.33
CA ARG A 82 5.08 34.11 9.50
C ARG A 82 3.69 34.60 9.92
N LEU A 83 2.70 34.32 9.09
CA LEU A 83 1.30 34.64 9.34
C LEU A 83 0.62 33.44 9.99
N HIS A 84 -0.03 33.65 11.13
CA HIS A 84 -0.82 32.66 11.84
C HIS A 84 -2.31 32.99 11.72
N PHE A 85 -3.12 31.96 11.56
CA PHE A 85 -4.56 32.10 11.33
C PHE A 85 -5.38 31.42 12.41
N PHE A 86 -6.46 32.06 12.84
CA PHE A 86 -7.34 31.57 13.89
C PHE A 86 -8.83 31.69 13.51
N SER A 87 -9.64 30.71 13.92
CA SER A 87 -11.11 30.72 13.75
C SER A 87 -11.86 31.50 14.84
N CYS A 88 -11.12 32.02 15.81
CA CYS A 88 -11.62 32.88 16.89
C CYS A 88 -11.21 34.32 16.66
N LYS A 89 -11.89 35.26 17.33
CA LYS A 89 -11.48 36.66 17.36
C LYS A 89 -10.38 36.82 18.41
N LEU A 90 -9.22 37.32 18.00
CA LEU A 90 -8.13 37.74 18.89
C LEU A 90 -7.80 39.22 18.62
N ASP A 91 -7.36 39.90 19.67
CA ASP A 91 -6.79 41.24 19.60
C ASP A 91 -5.48 41.28 20.42
N HIS A 92 -4.75 42.39 20.33
CA HIS A 92 -3.48 42.52 21.06
C HIS A 92 -3.65 42.35 22.57
N LYS A 93 -4.72 42.89 23.16
CA LYS A 93 -4.95 42.83 24.62
C LYS A 93 -5.20 41.41 25.12
N SER A 94 -6.07 40.67 24.42
CA SER A 94 -6.39 39.28 24.74
C SER A 94 -5.17 38.39 24.55
N PHE A 95 -4.38 38.60 23.49
CA PHE A 95 -3.17 37.82 23.25
C PHE A 95 -2.04 38.14 24.25
N ASP A 96 -1.80 39.41 24.58
CA ASP A 96 -0.84 39.82 25.62
C ASP A 96 -1.20 39.20 26.98
N SER A 97 -2.49 39.18 27.32
CA SER A 97 -2.97 38.55 28.56
C SER A 97 -2.67 37.05 28.57
N MET A 98 -2.82 36.36 27.43
CA MET A 98 -2.49 34.93 27.30
C MET A 98 -0.97 34.65 27.41
N MET A 99 -0.12 35.61 27.04
CA MET A 99 1.33 35.50 27.17
C MET A 99 1.81 35.71 28.62
N LEU A 100 1.17 36.63 29.35
CA LEU A 100 1.59 37.05 30.70
C LEU A 100 1.02 36.15 31.81
N ASP A 101 -0.16 35.55 31.64
CA ASP A 101 -0.87 34.87 32.72
C ASP A 101 -0.48 33.39 32.83
N SER A 102 0.46 33.11 33.73
CA SER A 102 1.05 31.78 33.94
C SER A 102 0.24 30.85 34.84
N ALA A 103 -0.87 31.30 35.43
CA ALA A 103 -1.62 30.54 36.44
C ALA A 103 -2.96 29.91 35.97
N ARG A 104 -3.46 30.26 34.76
CA ARG A 104 -4.72 29.72 34.17
C ARG A 104 -4.46 28.97 32.84
N GLN A 105 -3.29 28.34 32.73
CA GLN A 105 -2.61 28.00 31.48
C GLN A 105 -3.30 26.95 30.58
N ASP A 106 -3.98 25.94 31.11
CA ASP A 106 -4.41 24.81 30.26
C ASP A 106 -5.68 25.10 29.45
N VAL A 107 -6.66 25.79 30.04
CA VAL A 107 -7.94 26.08 29.37
C VAL A 107 -7.76 27.11 28.25
N SER A 108 -6.91 28.13 28.45
CA SER A 108 -6.66 29.17 27.44
C SER A 108 -5.81 28.67 26.26
N ARG A 109 -4.84 27.77 26.51
CA ARG A 109 -3.99 27.20 25.45
C ARG A 109 -4.70 26.11 24.67
N GLY A 110 -5.47 25.25 25.34
CA GLY A 110 -6.34 24.27 24.67
C GLY A 110 -7.35 24.96 23.75
N TRP A 111 -8.01 26.01 24.25
CA TRP A 111 -8.94 26.80 23.44
C TRP A 111 -8.26 27.47 22.23
N LEU A 112 -7.04 28.01 22.40
CA LEU A 112 -6.30 28.62 21.29
C LEU A 112 -5.89 27.57 20.25
N GLN A 113 -5.45 26.39 20.69
CA GLN A 113 -5.13 25.24 19.84
C GLN A 113 -6.34 24.76 19.03
N ASP A 114 -7.51 24.61 19.66
CA ASP A 114 -8.74 24.19 18.98
C ASP A 114 -9.13 25.18 17.87
N ASN A 115 -8.80 26.46 18.05
CA ASN A 115 -9.05 27.53 17.08
C ASN A 115 -7.89 27.81 16.13
N TYR A 116 -6.75 27.11 16.23
CA TYR A 116 -5.58 27.38 15.40
C TYR A 116 -5.70 26.72 14.02
N LEU A 117 -5.74 27.54 12.97
CA LEU A 117 -5.94 27.07 11.59
C LEU A 117 -4.63 26.78 10.86
N GLY A 118 -3.49 27.19 11.41
CA GLY A 118 -2.18 26.98 10.81
C GLY A 118 -1.45 28.28 10.48
N PHE A 119 -0.45 28.19 9.60
CA PHE A 119 0.42 29.30 9.25
C PHE A 119 0.81 29.33 7.76
N VAL A 120 1.20 30.52 7.30
CA VAL A 120 1.83 30.78 5.99
C VAL A 120 3.14 31.52 6.24
N LEU A 121 4.24 30.96 5.73
CA LEU A 121 5.52 31.67 5.68
C LEU A 121 5.54 32.66 4.51
N ILE A 122 6.02 33.87 4.75
CA ILE A 122 6.28 34.90 3.75
C ILE A 122 7.79 35.07 3.61
N LYS A 123 8.33 34.55 2.52
CA LYS A 123 9.73 34.72 2.12
C LYS A 123 9.96 36.18 1.68
N PRO A 124 11.12 36.78 1.98
CA PRO A 124 11.51 38.09 1.47
C PRO A 124 11.89 38.00 -0.02
N LEU A 125 10.91 37.69 -0.88
CA LEU A 125 11.08 37.55 -2.33
C LEU A 125 9.95 38.27 -3.07
N ASN A 126 10.28 39.17 -3.99
CA ASN A 126 9.26 40.06 -4.60
C ASN A 126 8.19 39.35 -5.44
N LYS A 127 8.49 38.17 -6.00
CA LYS A 127 7.56 37.43 -6.87
C LYS A 127 6.98 36.19 -6.20
N THR A 128 7.83 35.34 -5.62
CA THR A 128 7.51 34.00 -5.12
C THR A 128 7.57 33.94 -3.59
N PHE A 129 6.85 34.86 -2.94
CA PHE A 129 6.94 35.06 -1.48
C PHE A 129 6.20 34.00 -0.64
N ILE A 130 5.29 33.19 -1.20
CA ILE A 130 4.58 32.19 -0.39
C ILE A 130 5.53 31.00 -0.14
N GLY A 131 6.02 30.90 1.09
CA GLY A 131 6.87 29.80 1.53
C GLY A 131 6.06 28.68 2.16
N LYS A 132 6.74 27.93 3.04
CA LYS A 132 6.16 26.83 3.79
C LYS A 132 4.85 27.22 4.46
N THR A 133 3.79 26.57 4.03
CA THR A 133 2.41 26.80 4.44
C THR A 133 1.85 25.49 4.97
N CYS A 134 1.37 25.51 6.21
CA CYS A 134 0.72 24.36 6.84
C CYS A 134 -0.62 24.84 7.39
N LEU A 135 -1.71 24.44 6.73
CA LEU A 135 -3.07 24.84 7.07
C LEU A 135 -3.91 23.61 7.37
N ARG A 136 -4.83 23.75 8.32
CA ARG A 136 -5.77 22.69 8.70
C ARG A 136 -6.48 22.16 7.45
N THR A 137 -6.58 20.84 7.34
CA THR A 137 -7.30 20.19 6.24
C THR A 137 -8.79 20.50 6.33
N ALA A 138 -9.36 21.02 5.23
CA ALA A 138 -10.78 21.37 5.18
C ALA A 138 -11.68 20.14 4.95
N GLY A 139 -12.86 20.14 5.55
CA GLY A 139 -13.92 19.13 5.37
C GLY A 139 -13.74 17.85 6.20
N ASP A 140 -14.75 16.98 6.15
CA ASP A 140 -14.70 15.67 6.80
C ASP A 140 -13.76 14.69 6.07
N SER A 141 -13.28 13.67 6.76
CA SER A 141 -12.42 12.62 6.20
C SER A 141 -13.18 11.51 5.48
N GLY A 142 -14.51 11.54 5.38
CA GLY A 142 -15.32 10.40 4.94
C GLY A 142 -15.37 9.24 5.93
N THR A 143 -16.25 8.28 5.68
CA THR A 143 -16.37 7.03 6.45
C THR A 143 -16.10 5.84 5.54
N GLY A 144 -15.02 5.10 5.82
CA GLY A 144 -14.67 3.85 5.12
C GLY A 144 -13.67 4.02 3.97
N PRO A 145 -12.89 2.98 3.63
CA PRO A 145 -11.89 3.05 2.56
C PRO A 145 -12.54 3.24 1.18
N GLY A 146 -11.84 3.92 0.28
CA GLY A 146 -12.34 4.21 -1.08
C GLY A 146 -13.45 5.26 -1.17
N THR A 147 -13.80 5.96 -0.07
CA THR A 147 -14.84 7.00 -0.07
C THR A 147 -14.25 8.39 -0.24
N LYS A 148 -13.52 8.86 0.76
CA LYS A 148 -12.80 10.13 0.79
C LYS A 148 -11.61 9.96 1.72
N LYS A 149 -10.50 10.60 1.38
CA LYS A 149 -9.36 10.72 2.30
C LYS A 149 -8.48 11.88 1.86
N LYS A 150 -7.84 12.53 2.83
CA LYS A 150 -6.75 13.47 2.61
C LYS A 150 -5.61 13.08 3.55
N ILE A 151 -4.40 12.95 3.02
CA ILE A 151 -3.21 12.77 3.83
C ILE A 151 -3.00 14.04 4.63
N SER A 152 -2.77 13.90 5.93
CA SER A 152 -2.34 14.95 6.82
C SER A 152 -1.35 14.40 7.83
N LYS A 153 -0.51 15.29 8.35
CA LYS A 153 0.49 15.00 9.34
C LYS A 153 0.57 16.14 10.33
N ARG A 154 0.93 15.80 11.56
CA ARG A 154 1.12 16.78 12.62
C ARG A 154 2.36 17.64 12.37
N TYR A 155 2.16 18.95 12.33
CA TYR A 155 3.21 19.96 12.39
C TYR A 155 3.14 20.68 13.73
N ASP A 156 4.19 20.56 14.55
CA ASP A 156 4.32 21.35 15.78
C ASP A 156 4.83 22.76 15.47
N VAL A 157 4.20 23.76 16.06
CA VAL A 157 4.47 25.19 15.85
C VAL A 157 4.65 25.85 17.21
N ASN A 158 5.73 26.61 17.39
CA ASN A 158 5.90 27.45 18.57
C ASN A 158 5.58 28.90 18.21
N LEU A 159 4.60 29.50 18.88
CA LEU A 159 4.20 30.89 18.74
C LEU A 159 4.52 31.64 20.03
N PHE A 160 5.65 32.34 20.08
CA PHE A 160 6.13 33.07 21.26
C PHE A 160 6.12 32.25 22.57
N GLY A 161 6.51 30.98 22.51
CA GLY A 161 6.51 30.07 23.66
C GLY A 161 5.23 29.24 23.84
N ILE A 162 4.15 29.55 23.10
CA ILE A 162 2.95 28.72 23.06
C ILE A 162 3.15 27.59 22.05
N ASN A 163 3.07 26.35 22.51
CA ASN A 163 3.10 25.17 21.65
C ASN A 163 1.72 24.95 21.04
N LEU A 164 1.65 25.07 19.72
CA LEU A 164 0.51 24.77 18.88
C LEU A 164 0.85 23.62 17.94
N SER A 165 -0.15 23.04 17.31
CA SER A 165 0.01 22.03 16.27
C SER A 165 -1.08 22.16 15.20
N VAL A 166 -0.78 21.71 13.99
CA VAL A 166 -1.76 21.65 12.90
C VAL A 166 -1.58 20.37 12.10
N GLU A 167 -2.68 19.70 11.77
CA GLU A 167 -2.68 18.57 10.84
C GLU A 167 -2.77 19.12 9.40
N SER A 168 -1.71 18.93 8.63
CA SER A 168 -1.56 19.47 7.27
C SER A 168 -0.57 18.59 6.50
N ILE A 169 -0.37 18.85 5.22
CA ILE A 169 0.90 18.61 4.52
C ILE A 169 1.47 19.98 4.16
N ALA A 170 2.80 20.11 4.21
CA ALA A 170 3.43 21.38 3.87
C ALA A 170 3.25 21.69 2.38
N PHE A 171 2.85 22.92 2.09
CA PHE A 171 2.77 23.50 0.75
C PHE A 171 3.80 24.62 0.63
N GLN A 172 4.29 24.87 -0.58
CA GLN A 172 4.97 26.11 -0.90
C GLN A 172 4.77 26.46 -2.37
N GLU A 173 4.91 27.74 -2.69
CA GLU A 173 4.93 28.19 -4.07
C GLU A 173 6.26 27.85 -4.73
N GLN A 174 6.20 27.53 -6.02
CA GLN A 174 7.37 27.35 -6.86
C GLN A 174 8.21 28.62 -6.89
N ASP A 175 9.51 28.45 -6.76
CA ASP A 175 10.49 29.46 -7.11
C ASP A 175 11.18 29.05 -8.40
N LYS A 176 10.75 29.60 -9.56
CA LYS A 176 11.27 29.26 -10.91
C LYS A 176 12.81 29.35 -11.05
N VAL A 177 13.49 29.92 -10.05
CA VAL A 177 14.95 30.01 -9.97
C VAL A 177 15.57 28.85 -9.20
N VAL A 178 15.06 28.49 -8.02
CA VAL A 178 15.69 27.47 -7.14
C VAL A 178 14.98 26.10 -7.21
N ALA A 179 13.69 26.11 -7.56
CA ALA A 179 12.80 24.96 -7.54
C ALA A 179 11.96 24.89 -8.82
N ALA A 180 12.12 23.81 -9.59
CA ALA A 180 11.15 23.47 -10.63
C ALA A 180 9.84 22.97 -9.99
N CYS A 181 8.74 22.87 -10.74
CA CYS A 181 7.49 22.30 -10.25
C CYS A 181 7.68 20.87 -9.72
N ALA A 182 8.50 20.09 -10.40
CA ALA A 182 8.95 18.77 -9.97
C ALA A 182 9.68 18.77 -8.62
N THR A 183 10.53 19.77 -8.35
CA THR A 183 11.19 19.93 -7.03
C THR A 183 10.15 20.14 -5.94
N THR A 184 9.16 21.01 -6.16
CA THR A 184 8.10 21.28 -5.19
C THR A 184 7.21 20.05 -4.96
N ALA A 185 6.93 19.29 -6.02
CA ALA A 185 6.18 18.04 -5.92
C ALA A 185 6.94 16.97 -5.12
N ILE A 186 8.25 16.79 -5.37
CA ILE A 186 9.09 15.89 -4.57
C ILE A 186 9.10 16.33 -3.11
N TRP A 187 9.35 17.61 -2.84
CA TRP A 187 9.37 18.17 -1.48
C TRP A 187 8.06 17.89 -0.75
N THR A 188 6.92 18.14 -1.41
CA THR A 188 5.59 17.87 -0.85
C THR A 188 5.38 16.38 -0.57
N ALA A 189 5.78 15.50 -1.50
CA ALA A 189 5.70 14.06 -1.32
C ALA A 189 6.54 13.60 -0.11
N LEU A 190 7.76 14.13 0.07
CA LEU A 190 8.60 13.83 1.24
C LEU A 190 7.95 14.27 2.56
N HIS A 191 7.21 15.38 2.57
CA HIS A 191 6.42 15.81 3.73
C HIS A 191 5.29 14.84 4.06
N ALA A 192 4.62 14.33 3.03
CA ALA A 192 3.50 13.40 3.15
C ALA A 192 3.88 11.97 3.53
N LEU A 193 5.10 11.51 3.23
CA LEU A 193 5.50 10.13 3.49
C LEU A 193 5.36 9.71 4.97
N PRO A 194 4.83 8.49 5.22
CA PRO A 194 4.62 7.99 6.57
C PRO A 194 5.96 7.66 7.23
N GLY A 195 6.07 7.93 8.54
CA GLY A 195 7.28 7.65 9.33
C GLY A 195 8.47 8.58 9.08
N ARG A 196 8.43 9.45 8.05
CA ARG A 196 9.51 10.43 7.80
C ARG A 196 9.41 11.61 8.78
N ASN A 197 10.52 12.07 9.34
CA ASN A 197 10.48 13.25 10.22
C ASN A 197 10.42 14.53 9.37
N VAL A 198 9.45 15.42 9.65
CA VAL A 198 9.31 16.69 8.92
C VAL A 198 10.53 17.60 9.05
N LYS A 199 11.33 17.42 10.12
CA LYS A 199 12.57 18.15 10.38
C LYS A 199 13.79 17.56 9.67
N THR A 200 13.67 16.48 8.93
CA THR A 200 14.79 15.89 8.16
C THR A 200 14.56 15.94 6.67
N ILE A 201 13.51 16.65 6.23
CA ILE A 201 13.23 16.82 4.80
C ILE A 201 14.20 17.87 4.26
N PRO A 202 14.87 17.61 3.13
CA PRO A 202 15.78 18.56 2.49
C PRO A 202 15.04 19.82 2.00
N SER A 203 15.76 20.92 1.84
CA SER A 203 15.20 22.12 1.21
C SER A 203 15.02 21.92 -0.31
N CYS A 204 14.34 22.87 -0.98
CA CYS A 204 14.14 22.78 -2.42
C CYS A 204 15.45 22.85 -3.21
N SER A 205 16.38 23.72 -2.81
CA SER A 205 17.70 23.79 -3.46
C SER A 205 18.48 22.48 -3.32
N GLU A 206 18.41 21.81 -2.17
CA GLU A 206 19.03 20.50 -1.94
C GLU A 206 18.45 19.41 -2.85
N ILE A 207 17.12 19.37 -2.98
CA ILE A 207 16.42 18.45 -3.88
C ILE A 207 16.85 18.71 -5.33
N THR A 208 16.82 19.96 -5.78
CA THR A 208 17.23 20.33 -7.15
C THR A 208 18.69 19.94 -7.41
N ILE A 209 19.62 20.23 -6.49
CA ILE A 209 21.03 19.86 -6.64
C ILE A 209 21.20 18.34 -6.72
N SER A 210 20.46 17.58 -5.90
CA SER A 210 20.51 16.12 -5.89
C SER A 210 19.96 15.51 -7.18
N ALA A 211 18.97 16.16 -7.81
CA ALA A 211 18.40 15.74 -9.08
C ALA A 211 19.33 16.02 -10.28
N LEU A 212 20.18 17.05 -10.19
CA LEU A 212 21.11 17.45 -11.26
C LEU A 212 22.45 16.71 -11.20
N ASN A 213 22.93 16.35 -10.01
CA ASN A 213 24.19 15.62 -9.88
C ASN A 213 24.03 14.18 -10.41
N PHE A 214 25.00 13.72 -11.22
CA PHE A 214 25.19 12.32 -11.66
C PHE A 214 24.42 11.81 -12.90
N VAL A 215 24.01 12.66 -13.85
CA VAL A 215 23.49 12.20 -15.16
C VAL A 215 24.53 12.44 -16.25
N ASP A 216 25.09 11.37 -16.84
CA ASP A 216 25.99 11.47 -18.01
C ASP A 216 25.26 12.17 -19.17
N GLY A 217 25.85 13.24 -19.70
CA GLY A 217 25.24 14.07 -20.74
C GLY A 217 24.30 15.18 -20.24
N SER A 218 24.15 15.38 -18.92
CA SER A 218 23.40 16.53 -18.41
C SER A 218 24.18 17.83 -18.64
N ASN A 219 23.90 18.50 -19.75
CA ASN A 219 24.22 19.92 -19.89
C ASN A 219 23.23 20.73 -19.04
N ASN A 220 23.42 20.86 -17.72
CA ASN A 220 22.56 21.75 -16.90
C ASN A 220 23.28 22.31 -15.68
N GLY A 221 23.59 23.61 -15.72
CA GLY A 221 24.02 24.36 -14.54
C GLY A 221 22.85 24.56 -13.56
N PHE A 222 23.16 24.67 -12.26
CA PHE A 222 22.23 25.21 -11.28
C PHE A 222 22.24 26.74 -11.41
N PRO A 223 21.10 27.43 -11.60
CA PRO A 223 19.70 26.99 -11.50
C PRO A 223 19.12 26.30 -12.76
N ASN A 224 18.18 25.36 -12.58
CA ASN A 224 17.46 24.67 -13.67
C ASN A 224 15.94 24.87 -13.57
N LYS A 225 15.28 25.11 -14.71
CA LYS A 225 13.84 25.43 -14.80
C LYS A 225 12.94 24.18 -14.81
N HIS A 226 13.47 23.01 -15.19
CA HIS A 226 12.67 21.78 -15.31
C HIS A 226 13.45 20.54 -14.83
N LEU A 227 12.75 19.55 -14.28
CA LEU A 227 13.31 18.23 -14.00
C LEU A 227 12.61 17.17 -14.85
N THR A 228 13.38 16.22 -15.35
CA THR A 228 12.86 15.11 -16.15
C THR A 228 12.40 13.96 -15.25
N HIS A 229 11.64 13.00 -15.79
CA HIS A 229 11.15 11.85 -15.02
C HIS A 229 12.29 11.08 -14.34
N LYS A 230 13.42 10.90 -15.04
CA LYS A 230 14.62 10.24 -14.50
C LYS A 230 15.24 11.03 -13.35
N GLN A 231 15.25 12.36 -13.46
CA GLN A 231 15.76 13.24 -12.40
C GLN A 231 14.87 13.24 -11.15
N ILE A 232 13.54 13.18 -11.33
CA ILE A 232 12.59 13.02 -10.21
C ILE A 232 12.86 11.70 -9.47
N GLN A 233 12.89 10.59 -10.22
CA GLN A 233 13.19 9.26 -9.70
C GLN A 233 14.54 9.22 -8.96
N ARG A 234 15.58 9.80 -9.55
CA ARG A 234 16.92 9.87 -8.96
C ARG A 234 16.94 10.65 -7.65
N SER A 235 16.21 11.76 -7.57
CA SER A 235 16.09 12.52 -6.32
C SER A 235 15.51 11.64 -5.21
N LEU A 236 14.51 10.80 -5.50
CA LEU A 236 13.95 9.87 -4.53
C LEU A 236 14.95 8.77 -4.10
N ASP A 237 15.80 8.29 -5.03
CA ASP A 237 16.88 7.35 -4.69
C ASP A 237 17.90 7.95 -3.71
N VAL A 238 18.29 9.22 -3.91
CA VAL A 238 19.22 9.93 -3.01
C VAL A 238 18.62 10.05 -1.61
N GLU A 239 17.31 10.21 -1.51
CA GLU A 239 16.56 10.24 -0.24
C GLU A 239 16.38 8.86 0.42
N GLY A 240 16.95 7.80 -0.17
CA GLY A 240 16.92 6.43 0.34
C GLY A 240 15.57 5.73 0.20
N LEU A 241 14.73 6.23 -0.71
CA LEU A 241 13.39 5.70 -0.99
C LEU A 241 13.43 4.76 -2.20
N ARG A 242 12.47 3.86 -2.28
CA ARG A 242 12.13 3.19 -3.54
C ARG A 242 10.98 3.94 -4.18
N TYR A 243 10.89 3.90 -5.50
CA TYR A 243 9.75 4.43 -6.23
C TYR A 243 9.15 3.38 -7.16
N HIS A 244 7.84 3.49 -7.38
CA HIS A 244 7.11 2.72 -8.39
C HIS A 244 6.55 3.72 -9.39
N SER A 245 6.87 3.53 -10.67
CA SER A 245 6.42 4.43 -11.74
C SER A 245 5.39 3.72 -12.60
N SER A 246 4.26 4.37 -12.86
CA SER A 246 3.19 3.85 -13.70
C SER A 246 2.94 4.81 -14.84
N THR A 247 3.06 4.31 -16.07
CA THR A 247 2.63 5.03 -17.26
C THR A 247 1.10 5.14 -17.24
N LEU A 248 0.58 6.36 -17.32
CA LEU A 248 -0.85 6.66 -17.23
C LEU A 248 -1.50 6.89 -18.59
N THR A 249 -0.71 6.95 -19.66
CA THR A 249 -1.17 7.31 -21.01
C THR A 249 -2.25 6.39 -21.57
N GLU A 250 -2.18 5.11 -21.24
CA GLU A 250 -3.11 4.07 -21.70
C GLU A 250 -4.00 3.53 -20.57
N THR A 251 -3.91 4.13 -19.38
CA THR A 251 -4.66 3.65 -18.21
C THR A 251 -6.08 4.19 -18.19
N PRO A 252 -7.10 3.34 -18.01
CA PRO A 252 -8.47 3.81 -17.84
C PRO A 252 -8.65 4.64 -16.58
N LYS A 253 -9.57 5.61 -16.63
CA LYS A 253 -9.96 6.45 -15.48
C LYS A 253 -10.26 5.63 -14.21
N LYS A 254 -10.95 4.50 -14.36
CA LYS A 254 -11.31 3.60 -13.24
C LYS A 254 -10.10 2.92 -12.60
N TRP A 255 -9.09 2.60 -13.40
CA TRP A 255 -7.84 2.05 -12.88
C TRP A 255 -7.11 3.12 -12.03
N PHE A 256 -7.05 4.35 -12.53
CA PHE A 256 -6.45 5.47 -11.79
C PHE A 256 -7.19 5.77 -10.47
N GLN A 257 -8.51 5.64 -10.42
CA GLN A 257 -9.26 5.74 -9.15
C GLN A 257 -8.78 4.70 -8.13
N GLY A 258 -8.67 3.44 -8.53
CA GLY A 258 -8.15 2.37 -7.66
C GLY A 258 -6.71 2.63 -7.22
N TYR A 259 -5.87 3.10 -8.15
CA TYR A 259 -4.49 3.51 -7.89
C TYR A 259 -4.41 4.67 -6.88
N ALA A 260 -5.20 5.73 -7.06
CA ALA A 260 -5.24 6.85 -6.13
C ALA A 260 -5.76 6.42 -4.75
N CYS A 261 -6.86 5.67 -4.68
CA CYS A 261 -7.42 5.16 -3.43
C CYS A 261 -6.40 4.32 -2.67
N ALA A 262 -5.75 3.36 -3.33
CA ALA A 262 -4.84 2.44 -2.66
C ALA A 262 -3.64 3.15 -2.02
N HIS A 263 -3.02 4.09 -2.73
CA HIS A 263 -1.87 4.83 -2.19
C HIS A 263 -2.29 5.84 -1.11
N ILE A 264 -3.35 6.61 -1.34
CA ILE A 264 -3.83 7.58 -0.34
C ILE A 264 -4.34 6.87 0.93
N ASP A 265 -5.05 5.75 0.81
CA ASP A 265 -5.51 4.95 1.95
C ASP A 265 -4.33 4.38 2.75
N SER A 266 -3.16 4.21 2.10
CA SER A 266 -1.86 3.84 2.69
C SER A 266 -1.07 5.01 3.28
N ASP A 267 -1.59 6.23 3.22
CA ASP A 267 -0.90 7.48 3.56
C ASP A 267 0.35 7.74 2.69
N ILE A 268 0.34 7.24 1.45
CA ILE A 268 1.42 7.38 0.48
C ILE A 268 0.99 8.38 -0.60
N PRO A 269 1.73 9.49 -0.78
CA PRO A 269 1.43 10.47 -1.83
C PRO A 269 1.76 9.92 -3.22
N VAL A 270 1.18 10.52 -4.25
CA VAL A 270 1.52 10.22 -5.65
C VAL A 270 1.97 11.50 -6.33
N ILE A 271 3.17 11.49 -6.92
CA ILE A 271 3.63 12.57 -7.79
C ILE A 271 3.04 12.30 -9.18
N LEU A 272 2.29 13.25 -9.72
CA LEU A 272 1.76 13.20 -11.08
C LEU A 272 2.54 14.16 -11.94
N ALA A 273 3.10 13.67 -13.04
CA ALA A 273 3.68 14.47 -14.10
C ALA A 273 2.79 14.38 -15.34
N GLY A 274 2.81 15.42 -16.18
CA GLY A 274 2.08 15.45 -17.44
C GLY A 274 2.02 16.83 -18.05
N PHE A 275 1.00 17.05 -18.88
CA PHE A 275 0.86 18.27 -19.70
C PHE A 275 -0.39 19.06 -19.35
N VAL A 276 -0.25 20.39 -19.31
CA VAL A 276 -1.36 21.30 -19.03
C VAL A 276 -1.92 21.86 -20.33
N TYR A 277 -3.24 21.86 -20.47
CA TYR A 277 -3.96 22.45 -21.60
C TYR A 277 -4.95 23.50 -21.10
N GLY A 278 -5.14 24.55 -21.88
CA GLY A 278 -6.10 25.61 -21.56
C GLY A 278 -6.25 26.64 -22.69
N PRO A 279 -7.19 27.58 -22.56
CA PRO A 279 -7.45 28.61 -23.56
C PRO A 279 -6.26 29.57 -23.70
N GLN A 280 -5.92 29.96 -24.92
CA GLN A 280 -4.89 30.96 -25.19
C GLN A 280 -5.41 32.37 -24.86
N LYS A 281 -4.77 33.08 -23.93
CA LYS A 281 -5.07 34.49 -23.66
C LYS A 281 -4.58 35.32 -24.85
N ALA A 282 -5.38 36.28 -25.32
CA ALA A 282 -4.95 37.23 -26.35
C ALA A 282 -3.71 37.99 -25.86
N LYS A 283 -2.71 38.17 -26.73
CA LYS A 283 -1.55 39.03 -26.44
C LYS A 283 -2.06 40.43 -26.09
N ALA A 284 -1.97 40.82 -24.82
CA ALA A 284 -2.08 42.23 -24.47
C ALA A 284 -0.87 42.95 -25.06
N SER A 285 -1.11 44.12 -25.67
CA SER A 285 -0.13 44.96 -26.35
C SER A 285 1.15 45.17 -25.52
N GLU A 286 2.29 44.88 -26.14
CA GLU A 286 3.66 45.34 -25.87
C GLU A 286 3.86 46.19 -24.59
N ALA A 287 4.12 45.54 -23.45
CA ALA A 287 4.80 46.16 -22.29
C ALA A 287 5.36 45.17 -21.24
N GLU A 288 5.27 43.85 -21.42
CA GLU A 288 5.91 42.90 -20.49
C GLU A 288 7.07 42.16 -21.17
N PRO A 289 8.28 42.12 -20.58
CA PRO A 289 9.39 41.34 -21.14
C PRO A 289 9.04 39.84 -21.10
N GLU A 290 9.21 39.17 -22.24
CA GLU A 290 9.04 37.73 -22.41
C GLU A 290 10.00 36.93 -21.50
N GLU A 291 9.48 36.24 -20.48
CA GLU A 291 10.23 35.23 -19.69
C GLU A 291 9.65 33.79 -19.81
N ASP A 292 8.52 33.61 -20.50
CA ASP A 292 7.79 32.33 -20.59
C ASP A 292 8.02 31.54 -21.91
N ALA A 293 8.96 31.95 -22.77
CA ALA A 293 9.33 31.19 -23.96
C ALA A 293 10.56 30.29 -23.69
N LEU A 294 10.43 28.97 -23.88
CA LEU A 294 11.56 28.04 -23.94
C LEU A 294 12.51 28.46 -25.07
N SER A 295 13.80 28.59 -24.78
CA SER A 295 14.85 28.82 -25.77
C SER A 295 14.98 27.63 -26.72
N GLU A 296 15.46 27.86 -27.93
CA GLU A 296 15.60 26.84 -28.97
C GLU A 296 16.45 25.63 -28.53
N ALA A 297 17.48 25.87 -27.71
CA ALA A 297 18.30 24.83 -27.10
C ALA A 297 17.55 23.97 -26.07
N GLU A 298 16.63 24.57 -25.29
CA GLU A 298 15.79 23.86 -24.32
C GLU A 298 14.70 23.03 -25.00
N ARG A 299 14.21 23.45 -26.17
CA ARG A 299 13.27 22.64 -26.97
C ARG A 299 13.97 21.44 -27.60
N LEU A 300 15.22 21.62 -28.04
CA LEU A 300 16.05 20.53 -28.55
C LEU A 300 16.33 19.47 -27.48
N SER A 301 16.63 19.87 -26.24
CA SER A 301 16.92 18.92 -25.15
C SER A 301 15.69 18.13 -24.72
N VAL A 302 14.51 18.77 -24.67
CA VAL A 302 13.23 18.07 -24.47
C VAL A 302 13.00 17.06 -25.58
N LEU A 303 13.24 17.43 -26.85
CA LEU A 303 13.08 16.52 -28.00
C LEU A 303 14.07 15.36 -28.02
N GLU A 304 15.31 15.54 -27.57
CA GLU A 304 16.33 14.47 -27.46
C GLU A 304 15.97 13.44 -26.38
N GLU A 305 15.21 13.83 -25.36
CA GLU A 305 14.84 12.94 -24.25
C GLU A 305 13.76 11.90 -24.63
N TYR A 306 12.97 12.15 -25.68
CA TYR A 306 11.85 11.29 -26.09
C TYR A 306 12.16 10.24 -27.17
N GLY A 307 13.37 10.23 -27.75
CA GLY A 307 13.75 9.28 -28.80
C GLY A 307 12.85 9.30 -30.06
N ASP A 308 13.03 8.33 -30.97
CA ASP A 308 12.37 8.22 -32.29
C ASP A 308 10.82 8.04 -32.26
N GLY A 309 10.15 8.26 -31.12
CA GLY A 309 8.70 8.10 -30.95
C GLY A 309 7.85 9.30 -31.36
N LEU A 310 8.46 10.44 -31.66
CA LEU A 310 7.78 11.66 -32.15
C LEU A 310 7.88 11.74 -33.67
N SER A 311 6.78 12.05 -34.36
CA SER A 311 6.82 12.30 -35.81
C SER A 311 7.65 13.54 -36.13
N ASP A 312 8.34 13.53 -37.27
CA ASP A 312 9.15 14.65 -37.76
C ASP A 312 8.35 15.96 -37.85
N GLU A 313 7.04 15.87 -38.06
CA GLU A 313 6.09 16.98 -38.10
C GLU A 313 5.89 17.63 -36.71
N THR A 314 5.76 16.83 -35.65
CA THR A 314 5.63 17.31 -34.26
C THR A 314 6.93 17.98 -33.80
N ARG A 315 8.06 17.43 -34.25
CA ARG A 315 9.40 17.98 -34.00
C ARG A 315 9.58 19.35 -34.66
N ALA A 316 9.09 19.51 -35.89
CA ALA A 316 9.13 20.77 -36.64
C ALA A 316 8.26 21.88 -36.01
N GLN A 317 7.10 21.53 -35.44
CA GLN A 317 6.21 22.51 -34.80
C GLN A 317 6.71 23.02 -33.45
N LEU A 318 7.38 22.18 -32.66
CA LEU A 318 8.04 22.61 -31.42
C LEU A 318 9.18 23.61 -31.70
N LEU A 319 9.87 23.45 -32.83
CA LEU A 319 10.97 24.33 -33.26
C LEU A 319 10.48 25.63 -33.92
N ALA A 320 9.38 25.58 -34.67
CA ALA A 320 8.78 26.76 -35.28
C ALA A 320 8.03 27.61 -34.23
N GLY A 321 8.72 28.58 -33.62
CA GLY A 321 8.08 29.61 -32.81
C GLY A 321 6.88 30.23 -33.54
N ASN A 322 5.68 30.05 -32.99
CA ASN A 322 4.37 30.49 -33.47
C ASN A 322 4.37 31.62 -34.51
N GLY A 323 4.34 31.25 -35.78
CA GLY A 323 3.67 32.03 -36.82
C GLY A 323 2.25 31.49 -36.99
N ALA A 324 1.34 31.79 -36.07
CA ALA A 324 -0.05 31.37 -36.18
C ALA A 324 -1.02 32.55 -36.12
N THR A 325 -1.95 32.52 -37.06
CA THR A 325 -3.10 33.40 -37.27
C THR A 325 -3.95 33.61 -36.02
N VAL A 326 -4.44 34.83 -35.86
CA VAL A 326 -5.25 35.31 -34.73
C VAL A 326 -6.60 34.57 -34.69
N GLY A 327 -6.70 33.63 -33.76
CA GLY A 327 -7.94 32.96 -33.33
C GLY A 327 -7.75 32.41 -31.91
N GLN A 328 -8.75 32.57 -31.05
CA GLN A 328 -8.72 32.05 -29.67
C GLN A 328 -8.83 30.52 -29.73
N SER A 329 -7.76 29.80 -29.34
CA SER A 329 -7.73 28.33 -29.38
C SER A 329 -7.39 27.72 -28.04
N VAL A 330 -7.77 26.46 -27.82
CA VAL A 330 -7.24 25.64 -26.71
C VAL A 330 -5.87 25.12 -27.14
N CYS A 331 -4.84 25.40 -26.32
CA CYS A 331 -3.46 25.05 -26.64
C CYS A 331 -2.74 24.37 -25.47
N LEU A 332 -1.65 23.67 -25.80
CA LEU A 332 -0.68 23.15 -24.84
C LEU A 332 0.01 24.32 -24.12
N LYS A 333 0.02 24.29 -22.79
CA LYS A 333 0.67 25.31 -21.94
C LYS A 333 2.07 24.91 -21.51
N GLY A 334 2.35 23.61 -21.38
CA GLY A 334 3.64 23.09 -20.96
C GLY A 334 3.52 21.86 -20.06
N GLY A 335 4.67 21.31 -19.67
CA GLY A 335 4.75 20.23 -18.69
C GLY A 335 4.55 20.75 -17.27
N HIS A 336 3.94 19.93 -16.40
CA HIS A 336 3.73 20.25 -15.00
C HIS A 336 3.79 19.02 -14.10
N ALA A 337 4.18 19.22 -12.85
CA ALA A 337 4.23 18.18 -11.84
C ALA A 337 3.52 18.63 -10.56
N ILE A 338 2.64 17.78 -10.03
CA ILE A 338 1.86 18.03 -8.82
C ILE A 338 1.91 16.83 -7.88
N THR A 339 1.52 17.03 -6.61
CA THR A 339 1.41 15.92 -5.64
C THR A 339 -0.05 15.68 -5.29
N LEU A 340 -0.53 14.48 -5.60
CA LEU A 340 -1.83 13.97 -5.18
C LEU A 340 -1.75 13.54 -3.70
N LEU A 341 -2.66 14.09 -2.90
CA LEU A 341 -2.70 13.93 -1.44
C LEU A 341 -4.09 13.51 -0.93
N GLY A 342 -5.09 13.40 -1.80
CA GLY A 342 -6.41 12.98 -1.39
C GLY A 342 -7.37 12.76 -2.55
N TYR A 343 -8.55 12.23 -2.21
CA TYR A 343 -9.66 12.05 -3.13
C TYR A 343 -11.01 12.19 -2.38
N ASP A 344 -12.09 12.41 -3.12
CA ASP A 344 -13.49 12.30 -2.68
C ASP A 344 -14.33 11.73 -3.83
N PHE A 345 -14.72 10.46 -3.68
CA PHE A 345 -15.48 9.67 -4.66
C PHE A 345 -16.88 9.30 -4.18
N ARG A 346 -17.41 9.99 -3.16
CA ARG A 346 -18.77 9.81 -2.67
C ARG A 346 -19.80 10.38 -3.65
N ASP A 347 -21.02 9.83 -3.65
CA ASP A 347 -22.19 10.40 -4.34
C ASP A 347 -21.93 10.81 -5.80
N SER A 348 -21.24 9.95 -6.56
CA SER A 348 -20.80 10.17 -7.96
C SER A 348 -19.71 11.24 -8.16
N ALA A 349 -19.29 11.91 -7.09
CA ALA A 349 -18.21 12.88 -7.14
C ALA A 349 -16.91 12.24 -7.62
N GLN A 350 -16.08 13.05 -8.27
CA GLN A 350 -14.83 12.62 -8.91
C GLN A 350 -13.71 13.58 -8.56
N TRP A 351 -13.53 13.86 -7.26
CA TRP A 351 -12.58 14.87 -6.83
C TRP A 351 -11.25 14.25 -6.41
N ILE A 352 -10.18 14.90 -6.84
CA ILE A 352 -8.82 14.68 -6.38
C ILE A 352 -8.36 15.93 -5.65
N TYR A 353 -7.63 15.76 -4.54
CA TYR A 353 -6.97 16.85 -3.83
C TYR A 353 -5.47 16.78 -4.09
N VAL A 354 -4.91 17.89 -4.55
CA VAL A 354 -3.50 18.00 -4.93
C VAL A 354 -2.87 19.21 -4.28
N HIS A 355 -1.55 19.18 -4.11
CA HIS A 355 -0.77 20.41 -3.99
C HIS A 355 -0.29 20.76 -5.39
N ASP A 356 -0.76 21.90 -5.91
CA ASP A 356 -0.27 22.52 -7.13
C ASP A 356 0.35 23.87 -6.76
N ASP A 357 1.63 24.05 -7.02
CA ASP A 357 2.41 25.22 -6.66
C ASP A 357 1.98 26.51 -7.39
N ARG A 358 1.22 26.39 -8.48
CA ARG A 358 0.61 27.50 -9.22
C ARG A 358 -0.74 27.92 -8.64
N LEU A 359 -1.44 27.02 -7.94
CA LEU A 359 -2.78 27.26 -7.41
C LEU A 359 -2.80 27.38 -5.88
N GLY A 360 -2.40 26.32 -5.16
CA GLY A 360 -2.43 26.32 -3.70
C GLY A 360 -2.50 24.94 -3.04
N PRO A 361 -2.52 24.92 -1.69
CA PRO A 361 -2.62 23.69 -0.90
C PRO A 361 -3.99 23.02 -1.05
N TYR A 362 -4.00 21.69 -1.14
CA TYR A 362 -5.20 20.87 -1.31
C TYR A 362 -6.16 21.39 -2.39
N ALA A 363 -5.62 21.93 -3.49
CA ALA A 363 -6.36 22.31 -4.67
C ALA A 363 -7.22 21.13 -5.14
N ARG A 364 -8.49 21.42 -5.39
CA ARG A 364 -9.46 20.40 -5.78
C ARG A 364 -9.54 20.36 -7.30
N ALA A 365 -9.29 19.19 -7.87
CA ALA A 365 -9.40 18.93 -9.31
C ALA A 365 -10.46 17.85 -9.58
N GLN A 366 -11.26 18.03 -10.64
CA GLN A 366 -12.23 17.03 -11.06
C GLN A 366 -11.61 16.05 -12.05
N LEU A 367 -11.81 14.75 -11.83
CA LEU A 367 -11.42 13.72 -12.77
C LEU A 367 -12.47 13.62 -13.89
N ILE A 368 -12.09 14.01 -15.10
CA ILE A 368 -12.97 14.09 -16.29
C ILE A 368 -12.38 13.34 -17.49
N GLU A 369 -13.19 13.09 -18.51
CA GLU A 369 -12.66 12.74 -19.84
C GLU A 369 -12.08 13.99 -20.48
N ALA A 370 -10.87 13.93 -21.03
CA ALA A 370 -10.16 15.10 -21.56
C ALA A 370 -10.91 15.75 -22.74
N THR A 371 -11.61 14.95 -23.56
CA THR A 371 -12.43 15.46 -24.66
C THR A 371 -13.59 16.34 -24.18
N SER A 372 -14.16 16.05 -23.01
CA SER A 372 -15.25 16.87 -22.46
C SER A 372 -14.85 18.32 -22.16
N PHE A 373 -13.56 18.56 -21.88
CA PHE A 373 -13.02 19.91 -21.74
C PHE A 373 -12.96 20.65 -23.07
N ILE A 374 -12.57 19.96 -24.14
CA ILE A 374 -12.54 20.54 -25.50
C ILE A 374 -13.95 20.92 -25.92
N ASP A 375 -14.92 20.02 -25.75
CA ASP A 375 -16.31 20.24 -26.15
C ASP A 375 -16.91 21.44 -25.41
N LEU A 376 -16.62 21.56 -24.11
CA LEU A 376 -17.04 22.69 -23.28
C LEU A 376 -16.48 24.04 -23.80
N HIS A 377 -15.19 24.07 -24.16
CA HIS A 377 -14.51 25.31 -24.59
C HIS A 377 -14.79 25.67 -26.06
N ALA A 378 -15.04 24.69 -26.92
CA ALA A 378 -15.53 24.91 -28.27
C ALA A 378 -16.86 25.67 -28.26
N GLY A 379 -17.77 25.32 -27.33
CA GLY A 379 -19.02 26.07 -27.10
C GLY A 379 -18.82 27.53 -26.66
N ASN A 380 -17.64 27.88 -26.15
CA ASN A 380 -17.27 29.23 -25.72
C ASN A 380 -16.38 29.97 -26.75
N GLY A 381 -16.22 29.43 -27.96
CA GLY A 381 -15.44 30.05 -29.04
C GLY A 381 -13.95 29.74 -29.02
N PHE A 382 -13.49 28.79 -28.19
CA PHE A 382 -12.10 28.32 -28.15
C PHE A 382 -11.99 26.94 -28.82
N GLU A 383 -11.79 26.90 -30.14
CA GLU A 383 -11.62 25.64 -30.84
C GLU A 383 -10.21 25.06 -30.64
N ALA A 384 -10.12 23.74 -30.48
CA ALA A 384 -8.85 23.01 -30.42
C ALA A 384 -8.40 22.57 -31.81
N SER A 385 -7.09 22.59 -32.08
CA SER A 385 -6.52 22.00 -33.30
C SER A 385 -6.70 20.48 -33.34
N ASP A 386 -6.60 19.89 -34.53
CA ASP A 386 -6.72 18.44 -34.69
C ASP A 386 -5.63 17.66 -33.94
N GLU A 387 -4.42 18.22 -33.84
CA GLU A 387 -3.33 17.68 -33.02
C GLU A 387 -3.70 17.61 -31.53
N VAL A 388 -4.25 18.70 -30.98
CA VAL A 388 -4.69 18.74 -29.58
C VAL A 388 -5.81 17.72 -29.36
N LYS A 389 -6.81 17.68 -30.25
CA LYS A 389 -7.91 16.70 -30.19
C LYS A 389 -7.38 15.25 -30.21
N ASN A 390 -6.41 14.97 -31.08
CA ASN A 390 -5.80 13.65 -31.17
C ASN A 390 -5.00 13.30 -29.91
N SER A 391 -4.22 14.24 -29.36
CA SER A 391 -3.43 14.02 -28.13
C SER A 391 -4.30 13.75 -26.89
N LEU A 392 -5.52 14.30 -26.85
CA LEU A 392 -6.47 14.17 -25.74
C LEU A 392 -7.49 13.04 -25.93
N LYS A 393 -7.48 12.37 -27.09
CA LYS A 393 -8.43 11.33 -27.41
C LYS A 393 -8.27 10.13 -26.47
N ASN A 394 -9.38 9.65 -25.91
CA ASN A 394 -9.43 8.53 -24.95
C ASN A 394 -8.56 8.74 -23.69
N ARG A 395 -8.21 9.99 -23.38
CA ARG A 395 -7.48 10.36 -22.16
C ARG A 395 -8.44 10.87 -21.11
N TRP A 396 -8.15 10.59 -19.85
CA TRP A 396 -8.72 11.30 -18.72
C TRP A 396 -7.81 12.46 -18.30
N ALA A 397 -8.36 13.44 -17.60
CA ALA A 397 -7.63 14.61 -17.13
C ALA A 397 -8.13 15.07 -15.74
N LEU A 398 -7.29 15.86 -15.08
CA LEU A 398 -7.63 16.61 -13.87
C LEU A 398 -8.00 18.04 -14.25
N ALA A 399 -9.27 18.39 -14.10
CA ALA A 399 -9.81 19.70 -14.42
C ALA A 399 -9.80 20.63 -13.20
N PHE A 400 -9.21 21.81 -13.37
CA PHE A 400 -9.10 22.81 -12.32
C PHE A 400 -10.14 23.90 -12.53
N SER A 401 -11.00 24.07 -11.52
CA SER A 401 -12.00 25.14 -11.47
C SER A 401 -11.65 26.15 -10.39
N GLN A 402 -12.06 27.39 -10.60
CA GLN A 402 -11.94 28.46 -9.63
C GLN A 402 -13.30 28.77 -9.01
N TRP A 403 -13.30 29.22 -7.77
CA TRP A 403 -14.49 29.73 -7.10
C TRP A 403 -14.63 31.23 -7.37
N ASP A 404 -15.78 31.65 -7.87
CA ASP A 404 -16.13 33.06 -8.02
C ASP A 404 -16.82 33.52 -6.73
N ASP A 405 -16.11 34.32 -5.93
CA ASP A 405 -16.59 34.83 -4.65
C ASP A 405 -17.77 35.81 -4.79
N GLU A 406 -17.89 36.53 -5.91
CA GLU A 406 -18.99 37.49 -6.11
C GLU A 406 -20.28 36.77 -6.47
N LYS A 407 -20.16 35.79 -7.37
CA LYS A 407 -21.30 35.02 -7.87
C LYS A 407 -21.64 33.82 -6.99
N GLN A 408 -20.76 33.45 -6.06
CA GLN A 408 -20.88 32.27 -5.21
C GLN A 408 -21.09 30.98 -6.03
N VAL A 409 -20.34 30.85 -7.13
CA VAL A 409 -20.40 29.69 -8.02
C VAL A 409 -19.00 29.22 -8.41
N TRP A 410 -18.87 27.92 -8.68
CA TRP A 410 -17.68 27.39 -9.34
C TRP A 410 -17.73 27.76 -10.81
N LEU A 411 -16.64 28.35 -11.30
CA LEU A 411 -16.45 28.63 -12.71
C LEU A 411 -16.13 27.34 -13.48
N SER A 412 -16.43 27.37 -14.77
CA SER A 412 -16.00 26.33 -15.71
C SER A 412 -14.49 26.11 -15.60
N PRO A 413 -14.01 24.85 -15.74
CA PRO A 413 -12.59 24.57 -15.67
C PRO A 413 -11.78 25.45 -16.62
N HIS A 414 -10.77 26.12 -16.08
CA HIS A 414 -9.92 27.03 -16.82
C HIS A 414 -8.71 26.32 -17.44
N GLU A 415 -8.28 25.21 -16.85
CA GLU A 415 -7.22 24.35 -17.37
C GLU A 415 -7.44 22.90 -16.97
N ILE A 416 -6.80 21.99 -17.70
CA ILE A 416 -6.69 20.57 -17.38
C ILE A 416 -5.23 20.15 -17.32
N LEU A 417 -4.90 19.28 -16.36
CA LEU A 417 -3.66 18.50 -16.37
C LEU A 417 -3.97 17.10 -16.89
N VAL A 418 -3.22 16.66 -17.89
CA VAL A 418 -3.32 15.32 -18.49
C VAL A 418 -2.09 14.53 -18.06
N PRO A 419 -2.20 13.67 -17.04
CA PRO A 419 -1.04 12.96 -16.50
C PRO A 419 -0.53 11.90 -17.46
N ASP A 420 0.78 11.81 -17.64
CA ASP A 420 1.44 10.74 -18.40
C ASP A 420 2.14 9.73 -17.49
N MET A 421 2.54 10.16 -16.29
CA MET A 421 3.23 9.32 -15.32
C MET A 421 2.74 9.57 -13.88
N GLY A 422 2.55 8.48 -13.13
CA GLY A 422 2.40 8.50 -11.69
C GLY A 422 3.63 7.89 -11.03
N ILE A 423 4.27 8.62 -10.12
CA ILE A 423 5.47 8.19 -9.38
C ILE A 423 5.11 8.11 -7.90
N VAL A 424 5.23 6.91 -7.32
CA VAL A 424 4.90 6.64 -5.92
C VAL A 424 6.18 6.43 -5.12
N PRO A 425 6.60 7.39 -4.27
CA PRO A 425 7.68 7.14 -3.33
C PRO A 425 7.21 6.20 -2.22
N THR A 426 8.01 5.19 -1.90
CA THR A 426 7.69 4.17 -0.89
C THR A 426 8.92 3.78 -0.07
N ASP A 427 8.69 2.99 0.97
CA ASP A 427 9.77 2.36 1.74
C ASP A 427 10.65 1.49 0.85
N LYS A 428 11.98 1.54 1.04
CA LYS A 428 12.94 0.74 0.26
C LYS A 428 12.67 -0.76 0.24
N LYS A 429 11.95 -1.29 1.24
CA LYS A 429 11.56 -2.70 1.31
C LYS A 429 10.27 -3.02 0.54
N ALA A 430 9.45 -2.05 0.18
CA ALA A 430 8.23 -2.28 -0.61
C ALA A 430 8.60 -2.42 -2.10
N ARG A 431 8.90 -3.66 -2.53
CA ARG A 431 9.36 -4.00 -3.87
C ARG A 431 8.24 -4.28 -4.86
N LEU A 432 7.10 -4.81 -4.40
CA LEU A 432 5.96 -5.11 -5.27
C LEU A 432 5.14 -3.85 -5.57
N GLU A 433 4.90 -3.61 -6.85
CA GLU A 433 4.07 -2.54 -7.35
C GLU A 433 2.58 -2.78 -7.08
N PHE A 434 1.80 -1.70 -7.02
CA PHE A 434 0.34 -1.75 -6.87
C PHE A 434 -0.36 -2.64 -7.92
N ARG A 435 0.15 -2.66 -9.15
CA ARG A 435 -0.47 -3.41 -10.26
C ARG A 435 -0.67 -4.88 -9.92
N TYR A 436 0.29 -5.52 -9.26
CA TYR A 436 0.16 -6.92 -8.83
C TYR A 436 -1.01 -7.13 -7.86
N ALA A 437 -1.16 -6.24 -6.88
CA ALA A 437 -2.27 -6.30 -5.94
C ALA A 437 -3.61 -6.02 -6.63
N HIS A 438 -3.63 -5.03 -7.52
CA HIS A 438 -4.81 -4.66 -8.30
C HIS A 438 -5.31 -5.81 -9.18
N ASP A 439 -4.43 -6.38 -9.99
CA ASP A 439 -4.80 -7.39 -10.97
C ASP A 439 -5.17 -8.71 -10.28
N THR A 440 -4.48 -9.06 -9.19
CA THR A 440 -4.90 -10.16 -8.31
C THR A 440 -6.31 -9.93 -7.76
N ALA A 441 -6.58 -8.76 -7.18
CA ALA A 441 -7.89 -8.44 -6.62
C ALA A 441 -9.00 -8.43 -7.69
N ALA A 442 -8.70 -7.92 -8.89
CA ALA A 442 -9.64 -7.86 -10.01
C ALA A 442 -10.03 -9.26 -10.51
N ILE A 443 -9.05 -10.17 -10.64
CA ILE A 443 -9.31 -11.58 -11.00
C ILE A 443 -10.17 -12.26 -9.96
N LEU A 444 -9.79 -12.16 -8.67
CA LEU A 444 -10.55 -12.76 -7.57
C LEU A 444 -11.99 -12.24 -7.53
N LEU A 445 -12.17 -10.92 -7.61
CA LEU A 445 -13.50 -10.30 -7.61
C LEU A 445 -14.32 -10.72 -8.83
N GLY A 446 -13.70 -10.88 -10.01
CA GLY A 446 -14.36 -11.34 -11.22
C GLY A 446 -14.98 -12.73 -11.05
N HIS A 447 -14.22 -13.68 -10.51
CA HIS A 447 -14.71 -15.04 -10.23
C HIS A 447 -15.81 -15.03 -9.16
N ILE A 448 -15.58 -14.32 -8.05
CA ILE A 448 -16.55 -14.20 -6.95
C ILE A 448 -17.86 -13.57 -7.44
N LYS A 449 -17.81 -12.49 -8.22
CA LYS A 449 -19.01 -11.82 -8.74
C LYS A 449 -19.89 -12.76 -9.56
N LYS A 450 -19.28 -13.51 -10.47
CA LYS A 450 -20.00 -14.44 -11.33
C LYS A 450 -20.65 -15.55 -10.49
N TRP A 451 -19.88 -16.16 -9.59
CA TRP A 451 -20.35 -17.23 -8.70
C TRP A 451 -21.48 -16.78 -7.77
N MET A 452 -21.33 -15.62 -7.14
CA MET A 452 -22.32 -15.10 -6.22
C MET A 452 -23.62 -14.69 -6.95
N ALA A 453 -23.53 -14.19 -8.18
CA ALA A 453 -24.72 -13.88 -8.97
C ALA A 453 -25.55 -15.15 -9.27
N GLU A 454 -24.89 -16.23 -9.69
CA GLU A 454 -25.54 -17.53 -9.95
C GLU A 454 -26.22 -18.11 -8.68
N ILE A 455 -25.59 -17.93 -7.51
CA ILE A 455 -26.17 -18.33 -6.23
C ILE A 455 -27.37 -17.45 -5.86
N CYS A 456 -27.26 -16.13 -5.97
CA CYS A 456 -28.36 -15.22 -5.61
C CYS A 456 -29.59 -15.48 -6.49
N ASP A 457 -29.39 -15.76 -7.78
CA ASP A 457 -30.48 -16.07 -8.71
C ASP A 457 -31.19 -17.41 -8.41
N SER A 458 -30.53 -18.30 -7.67
CA SER A 458 -31.02 -19.64 -7.35
C SER A 458 -31.29 -19.88 -5.86
N SER A 459 -31.27 -18.83 -5.03
CA SER A 459 -31.42 -18.91 -3.57
C SER A 459 -32.18 -17.74 -2.95
N GLU A 460 -32.29 -17.73 -1.61
CA GLU A 460 -32.85 -16.61 -0.83
C GLU A 460 -31.79 -15.53 -0.52
N LEU A 461 -30.56 -15.67 -1.00
CA LEU A 461 -29.49 -14.70 -0.76
C LEU A 461 -29.70 -13.47 -1.65
N GLU A 462 -29.80 -12.30 -1.02
CA GLU A 462 -29.99 -11.04 -1.74
C GLU A 462 -28.72 -10.65 -2.50
N HIS A 463 -28.92 -10.13 -3.73
CA HIS A 463 -27.85 -9.48 -4.50
C HIS A 463 -27.27 -8.29 -3.73
N GLN A 464 -25.95 -8.26 -3.61
CA GLN A 464 -25.19 -7.15 -3.02
C GLN A 464 -24.02 -6.78 -3.93
N ASP A 465 -23.48 -5.57 -3.75
CA ASP A 465 -22.27 -5.17 -4.46
C ASP A 465 -21.04 -5.93 -3.93
N CYS A 466 -20.31 -6.60 -4.81
CA CYS A 466 -18.97 -7.07 -4.49
C CYS A 466 -17.94 -6.01 -4.84
N ARG A 467 -17.11 -5.66 -3.88
CA ARG A 467 -16.00 -4.71 -4.08
C ARG A 467 -14.76 -5.17 -3.33
N TYR A 468 -13.62 -4.62 -3.72
CA TYR A 468 -12.39 -4.76 -2.96
C TYR A 468 -11.81 -3.40 -2.59
N THR A 469 -10.97 -3.38 -1.57
CA THR A 469 -10.10 -2.25 -1.23
C THR A 469 -8.67 -2.77 -1.11
N ILE A 470 -7.70 -1.96 -1.54
CA ILE A 470 -6.29 -2.31 -1.51
C ILE A 470 -5.56 -1.27 -0.68
N LYS A 471 -4.68 -1.69 0.22
CA LYS A 471 -3.83 -0.78 0.98
C LYS A 471 -2.48 -1.44 1.28
N LEU A 472 -1.41 -0.65 1.25
CA LEU A 472 -0.11 -1.06 1.76
C LEU A 472 -0.05 -0.75 3.25
N SER A 473 -0.02 -1.79 4.07
CA SER A 473 -0.07 -1.67 5.54
C SER A 473 1.07 -2.43 6.20
N PRO A 474 1.57 -1.96 7.36
CA PRO A 474 2.44 -2.77 8.18
C PRO A 474 1.64 -3.92 8.83
N ILE A 475 2.25 -5.08 8.99
CA ILE A 475 1.62 -6.26 9.61
C ILE A 475 1.11 -5.99 11.03
N SER A 476 1.76 -5.08 11.77
CA SER A 476 1.30 -4.64 13.09
C SER A 476 -0.06 -3.95 13.04
N GLN A 477 -0.30 -3.11 12.04
CA GLN A 477 -1.59 -2.48 11.82
C GLN A 477 -2.66 -3.53 11.47
N ILE A 478 -2.37 -4.41 10.51
CA ILE A 478 -3.30 -5.46 10.08
C ILE A 478 -3.71 -6.35 11.26
N ARG A 479 -2.76 -6.73 12.11
CA ARG A 479 -3.06 -7.51 13.33
C ARG A 479 -3.92 -6.74 14.31
N SER A 480 -3.63 -5.46 14.53
CA SER A 480 -4.44 -4.61 15.42
C SER A 480 -5.89 -4.53 14.95
N GLU A 481 -6.13 -4.51 13.64
CA GLU A 481 -7.48 -4.50 13.06
C GLU A 481 -8.23 -5.83 13.33
N ILE A 482 -7.52 -6.95 13.37
CA ILE A 482 -8.10 -8.30 13.55
C ILE A 482 -8.32 -8.69 15.02
N VAL A 483 -7.61 -8.04 15.96
CA VAL A 483 -7.75 -8.29 17.41
C VAL A 483 -9.15 -7.96 17.95
N GLY A 484 -9.98 -7.20 17.22
CA GLY A 484 -11.36 -6.85 17.58
C GLY A 484 -12.33 -8.02 17.84
N LYS A 485 -13.50 -7.70 18.42
CA LYS A 485 -14.56 -8.67 18.81
C LYS A 485 -14.93 -9.58 17.63
N PRO A 486 -14.80 -10.91 17.76
CA PRO A 486 -15.18 -11.83 16.69
C PRO A 486 -16.69 -11.76 16.40
N ILE A 487 -17.06 -11.88 15.13
CA ILE A 487 -18.44 -12.27 14.76
C ILE A 487 -18.67 -13.63 15.43
N SER A 488 -19.64 -13.70 16.33
CA SER A 488 -19.90 -14.93 17.07
C SER A 488 -20.86 -15.78 16.26
N TYR A 489 -20.34 -16.85 15.68
CA TYR A 489 -21.14 -17.92 15.07
C TYR A 489 -21.44 -18.99 16.11
N VAL A 490 -22.66 -19.52 16.09
CA VAL A 490 -23.05 -20.69 16.87
C VAL A 490 -23.28 -21.89 15.96
N PRO A 491 -23.03 -23.13 16.43
CA PRO A 491 -23.34 -24.31 15.65
C PRO A 491 -24.80 -24.32 15.21
N GLY A 492 -25.03 -24.47 13.91
CA GLY A 492 -26.37 -24.42 13.30
C GLY A 492 -26.74 -23.10 12.64
N ASP A 493 -25.90 -22.05 12.72
CA ASP A 493 -26.08 -20.86 11.89
C ASP A 493 -25.92 -21.22 10.40
N VAL A 494 -26.85 -20.76 9.56
CA VAL A 494 -26.87 -21.06 8.12
C VAL A 494 -26.96 -19.77 7.31
N LEU A 495 -26.13 -19.66 6.28
CA LEU A 495 -26.31 -18.66 5.23
C LEU A 495 -27.16 -19.27 4.12
N LYS A 496 -28.30 -18.65 3.83
CA LYS A 496 -29.31 -19.19 2.90
C LYS A 496 -28.91 -19.01 1.43
N ALA A 497 -27.94 -19.80 0.97
CA ALA A 497 -27.40 -19.79 -0.39
C ALA A 497 -27.89 -20.98 -1.23
N GLY A 498 -29.12 -21.47 -0.98
CA GLY A 498 -29.72 -22.57 -1.77
C GLY A 498 -28.96 -23.88 -1.58
N LYS A 499 -28.63 -24.58 -2.67
CA LYS A 499 -27.84 -25.83 -2.62
C LYS A 499 -26.45 -25.64 -2.02
N GLU A 500 -25.91 -24.43 -2.12
CA GLU A 500 -24.58 -24.09 -1.65
C GLU A 500 -24.57 -23.59 -0.20
N SER A 501 -25.72 -23.55 0.50
CA SER A 501 -25.85 -23.01 1.86
C SER A 501 -24.78 -23.54 2.83
N PRO A 502 -23.80 -22.71 3.25
CA PRO A 502 -22.85 -23.11 4.26
C PRO A 502 -23.51 -23.08 5.64
N THR A 503 -23.16 -24.05 6.49
CA THR A 503 -23.63 -24.17 7.87
C THR A 503 -22.45 -24.11 8.82
N ALA A 504 -22.56 -23.31 9.87
CA ALA A 504 -21.55 -23.26 10.93
C ALA A 504 -21.62 -24.56 11.74
N THR A 505 -20.55 -25.37 11.69
CA THR A 505 -20.41 -26.57 12.52
C THR A 505 -19.47 -26.27 13.68
N SER A 506 -19.49 -27.11 14.71
CA SER A 506 -18.54 -26.96 15.83
C SER A 506 -17.08 -27.03 15.34
N GLU A 507 -16.81 -27.88 14.35
CA GLU A 507 -15.49 -28.05 13.73
C GLU A 507 -15.09 -26.82 12.91
N SER A 508 -15.98 -26.25 12.09
CA SER A 508 -15.64 -25.08 11.27
C SER A 508 -15.40 -23.84 12.14
N ILE A 509 -16.17 -23.67 13.23
CA ILE A 509 -15.93 -22.60 14.21
C ILE A 509 -14.59 -22.79 14.93
N GLN A 510 -14.24 -24.02 15.31
CA GLN A 510 -12.93 -24.30 15.94
C GLN A 510 -11.77 -24.01 14.97
N ARG A 511 -11.87 -24.47 13.71
CA ARG A 511 -10.87 -24.19 12.67
C ARG A 511 -10.71 -22.69 12.44
N TRP A 512 -11.83 -21.96 12.32
CA TRP A 512 -11.80 -20.51 12.09
C TRP A 512 -11.15 -19.74 13.24
N ASN A 513 -11.39 -20.14 14.49
CA ASN A 513 -10.70 -19.57 15.65
C ASN A 513 -9.21 -19.93 15.69
N ALA A 514 -8.84 -21.16 15.32
CA ALA A 514 -7.45 -21.58 15.23
C ALA A 514 -6.69 -20.81 14.13
N ASP A 515 -7.32 -20.60 12.97
CA ASP A 515 -6.77 -19.81 11.86
C ASP A 515 -6.56 -18.35 12.26
N LYS A 516 -7.50 -17.76 13.02
CA LYS A 516 -7.33 -16.42 13.60
C LYS A 516 -6.10 -16.37 14.50
N LEU A 517 -5.93 -17.34 15.41
CA LEU A 517 -4.78 -17.39 16.30
C LEU A 517 -3.48 -17.52 15.49
N ASN A 518 -3.44 -18.46 14.54
CA ASN A 518 -2.28 -18.68 13.68
C ASN A 518 -1.90 -17.42 12.89
N PHE A 519 -2.87 -16.73 12.30
CA PHE A 519 -2.65 -15.48 11.57
C PHE A 519 -2.01 -14.39 12.47
N LEU A 520 -2.49 -14.26 13.72
CA LEU A 520 -1.96 -13.28 14.67
C LEU A 520 -0.54 -13.60 15.14
N THR A 521 -0.12 -14.87 15.11
CA THR A 521 1.18 -15.32 15.64
C THR A 521 2.22 -15.66 14.57
N ALA A 522 1.81 -15.99 13.33
CA ALA A 522 2.71 -16.48 12.28
C ALA A 522 3.78 -15.43 11.91
N PRO A 523 5.02 -15.83 11.60
CA PRO A 523 6.01 -14.88 11.10
C PRO A 523 5.62 -14.37 9.71
N MET A 524 5.58 -13.05 9.51
CA MET A 524 5.24 -12.41 8.24
C MET A 524 6.11 -11.17 8.01
N ALA A 525 6.37 -10.81 6.75
CA ALA A 525 7.10 -9.61 6.44
C ALA A 525 6.37 -8.35 6.91
N ARG A 526 7.15 -7.31 7.22
CA ARG A 526 6.62 -6.09 7.84
C ARG A 526 5.56 -5.42 6.98
N LEU A 527 5.74 -5.31 5.67
CA LEU A 527 4.86 -4.56 4.78
C LEU A 527 4.08 -5.52 3.88
N GLN A 528 2.76 -5.38 3.86
CA GLN A 528 1.86 -6.23 3.10
C GLN A 528 0.94 -5.34 2.26
N TRP A 529 0.72 -5.71 1.00
CA TRP A 529 -0.49 -5.27 0.31
C TRP A 529 -1.65 -6.08 0.88
N ASP A 530 -2.54 -5.42 1.61
CA ASP A 530 -3.78 -6.01 2.05
C ASP A 530 -4.88 -5.77 1.01
N ILE A 531 -5.62 -6.82 0.69
CA ILE A 531 -6.75 -6.82 -0.23
C ILE A 531 -7.96 -7.27 0.57
N ASP A 532 -8.84 -6.34 0.90
CA ASP A 532 -10.11 -6.66 1.57
C ASP A 532 -11.22 -6.82 0.54
N LEU A 533 -11.91 -7.96 0.57
CA LEU A 533 -13.07 -8.27 -0.26
C LEU A 533 -14.36 -8.12 0.57
N TYR A 534 -15.36 -7.49 -0.03
CA TYR A 534 -16.63 -7.15 0.61
C TYR A 534 -17.83 -7.73 -0.13
N TRP A 535 -18.87 -8.05 0.62
CA TRP A 535 -20.23 -8.32 0.15
C TRP A 535 -21.17 -7.29 0.77
N GLY A 536 -21.55 -6.27 -0.01
CA GLY A 536 -22.18 -5.06 0.51
C GLY A 536 -21.23 -4.33 1.48
N ASP A 537 -21.68 -4.13 2.72
CA ASP A 537 -20.89 -3.51 3.79
C ASP A 537 -20.11 -4.52 4.63
N LYS A 538 -20.34 -5.83 4.43
CA LYS A 538 -19.66 -6.88 5.20
C LYS A 538 -18.29 -7.15 4.61
N LYS A 539 -17.24 -6.99 5.42
CA LYS A 539 -15.90 -7.47 5.09
C LYS A 539 -15.86 -8.99 5.21
N VAL A 540 -15.52 -9.70 4.13
CA VAL A 540 -15.63 -11.16 4.04
C VAL A 540 -14.26 -11.83 4.12
N LEU A 541 -13.35 -11.45 3.23
CA LEU A 541 -12.04 -12.07 3.07
C LEU A 541 -10.96 -10.99 3.02
N LYS A 542 -9.79 -11.28 3.59
CA LYS A 542 -8.57 -10.47 3.45
C LYS A 542 -7.48 -11.35 2.83
N VAL A 543 -6.87 -10.89 1.74
CA VAL A 543 -5.71 -11.52 1.12
C VAL A 543 -4.50 -10.62 1.32
N LEU A 544 -3.39 -11.19 1.79
CA LEU A 544 -2.14 -10.47 2.01
C LEU A 544 -1.10 -10.85 0.96
N LEU A 545 -0.48 -9.85 0.35
CA LEU A 545 0.69 -10.03 -0.51
C LEU A 545 1.92 -9.41 0.17
N ASP A 546 3.00 -10.19 0.28
CA ASP A 546 4.27 -9.73 0.82
C ASP A 546 4.91 -8.71 -0.13
N SER A 547 4.73 -7.43 0.18
CA SER A 547 5.27 -6.35 -0.64
C SER A 547 6.80 -6.35 -0.72
N THR A 548 7.50 -7.11 0.14
CA THR A 548 8.96 -7.22 0.16
C THR A 548 9.52 -8.31 -0.75
N ASP A 549 8.64 -9.15 -1.30
CA ASP A 549 8.97 -10.21 -2.24
C ASP A 549 9.26 -9.65 -3.64
N THR A 550 9.53 -10.55 -4.57
CA THR A 550 9.78 -10.28 -5.99
C THR A 550 8.58 -10.73 -6.84
N PRO A 551 8.35 -10.12 -8.01
CA PRO A 551 7.29 -10.54 -8.93
C PRO A 551 7.30 -12.02 -9.33
N LEU A 552 8.47 -12.66 -9.26
CA LEU A 552 8.66 -14.08 -9.60
C LEU A 552 8.42 -15.02 -8.40
N GLY A 553 8.10 -14.48 -7.22
CA GLY A 553 7.94 -15.21 -5.95
C GLY A 553 6.51 -15.70 -5.65
N ASP A 554 6.37 -16.43 -4.54
CA ASP A 554 5.08 -16.87 -3.98
C ASP A 554 4.57 -15.79 -3.02
N ALA A 555 4.18 -14.63 -3.56
CA ALA A 555 3.97 -13.43 -2.77
C ALA A 555 2.73 -13.45 -1.87
N VAL A 556 1.75 -14.34 -2.08
CA VAL A 556 0.59 -14.42 -1.19
C VAL A 556 1.02 -14.99 0.17
N SER A 557 1.03 -14.15 1.19
CA SER A 557 1.51 -14.52 2.52
C SER A 557 0.41 -15.13 3.40
N ALA A 558 -0.85 -14.71 3.21
CA ALA A 558 -1.98 -15.23 3.97
C ALA A 558 -3.34 -14.93 3.32
N ILE A 559 -4.32 -15.75 3.69
CA ILE A 559 -5.75 -15.53 3.45
C ILE A 559 -6.44 -15.57 4.82
N TYR A 560 -7.16 -14.51 5.18
CA TYR A 560 -7.87 -14.39 6.45
C TYR A 560 -9.37 -14.18 6.24
N GLU A 561 -10.19 -14.94 6.97
CA GLU A 561 -11.64 -14.90 6.86
C GLU A 561 -12.23 -14.01 7.96
N HIS A 562 -12.82 -12.89 7.56
CA HIS A 562 -13.55 -12.01 8.47
C HIS A 562 -14.94 -12.57 8.80
N ASP A 563 -15.57 -13.29 7.86
CA ASP A 563 -16.89 -13.87 7.99
C ASP A 563 -16.85 -15.36 7.60
N LEU A 564 -17.09 -16.27 8.56
CA LEU A 564 -17.01 -17.72 8.36
C LEU A 564 -17.86 -18.24 7.19
N LEU A 565 -19.12 -17.83 7.11
CA LEU A 565 -20.08 -18.41 6.16
C LEU A 565 -19.95 -17.79 4.77
N LEU A 566 -19.82 -16.46 4.70
CA LEU A 566 -19.62 -15.78 3.42
C LEU A 566 -18.24 -16.12 2.82
N ALA A 567 -17.20 -16.28 3.64
CA ALA A 567 -15.89 -16.65 3.14
C ALA A 567 -15.85 -18.08 2.59
N ASP A 568 -16.49 -19.06 3.24
CA ASP A 568 -16.60 -20.42 2.66
C ASP A 568 -17.27 -20.37 1.28
N LEU A 569 -18.34 -19.58 1.13
CA LEU A 569 -19.02 -19.41 -0.15
C LEU A 569 -18.12 -18.74 -1.20
N PHE A 570 -17.38 -17.69 -0.83
CA PHE A 570 -16.42 -17.00 -1.71
C PHE A 570 -15.29 -17.93 -2.15
N LEU A 571 -14.79 -18.78 -1.25
CA LEU A 571 -13.63 -19.64 -1.53
C LEU A 571 -14.00 -20.88 -2.36
N ARG A 572 -15.26 -21.33 -2.33
CA ARG A 572 -15.73 -22.50 -3.13
C ARG A 572 -15.50 -22.34 -4.63
N VAL A 573 -15.64 -21.14 -5.18
CA VAL A 573 -15.43 -20.89 -6.63
C VAL A 573 -14.01 -21.26 -7.08
N PHE A 574 -13.05 -21.27 -6.16
CA PHE A 574 -11.63 -21.51 -6.46
C PHE A 574 -11.19 -22.95 -6.19
N ARG A 575 -12.05 -23.83 -5.65
CA ARG A 575 -11.65 -25.19 -5.23
C ARG A 575 -11.30 -26.11 -6.41
N ASP A 576 -11.97 -25.95 -7.54
CA ASP A 576 -11.73 -26.77 -8.74
C ASP A 576 -10.58 -26.24 -9.61
N ASP A 577 -10.11 -25.02 -9.35
CA ASP A 577 -9.02 -24.41 -10.07
C ASP A 577 -7.68 -24.99 -9.62
N LYS A 578 -6.97 -25.64 -10.56
CA LYS A 578 -5.64 -26.20 -10.27
C LYS A 578 -4.57 -25.11 -10.41
N PRO A 579 -3.65 -24.99 -9.43
CA PRO A 579 -2.52 -24.08 -9.58
C PRO A 579 -1.66 -24.53 -10.75
N ASN A 580 -1.48 -23.67 -11.76
CA ASN A 580 -0.73 -24.02 -12.95
C ASN A 580 0.77 -23.84 -12.68
N ALA A 581 1.50 -24.93 -12.41
CA ALA A 581 2.91 -24.88 -12.04
C ALA A 581 3.86 -24.39 -13.16
N GLN A 582 3.37 -24.31 -14.40
CA GLN A 582 4.15 -23.89 -15.57
C GLN A 582 4.05 -22.39 -15.90
N TYR A 583 3.09 -21.67 -15.34
CA TYR A 583 2.92 -20.25 -15.59
C TYR A 583 3.45 -19.44 -14.42
N VAL A 584 4.45 -18.60 -14.69
CA VAL A 584 4.78 -17.48 -13.82
C VAL A 584 3.74 -16.41 -14.13
N ASP A 585 2.93 -16.06 -13.13
CA ASP A 585 1.98 -14.96 -13.27
C ASP A 585 2.78 -13.66 -13.42
N GLU A 586 2.91 -13.12 -14.63
CA GLU A 586 3.80 -11.97 -14.90
C GLU A 586 3.30 -10.65 -14.28
N VAL A 587 2.01 -10.55 -13.94
CA VAL A 587 1.36 -9.30 -13.49
C VAL A 587 0.37 -9.48 -12.33
N HIS A 588 0.20 -10.69 -11.80
CA HIS A 588 -0.72 -10.99 -10.68
C HIS A 588 -0.19 -12.13 -9.82
N PHE A 589 -0.91 -12.51 -8.76
CA PHE A 589 -0.54 -13.62 -7.86
C PHE A 589 -1.70 -14.61 -7.65
N TYR A 590 -2.52 -14.81 -8.69
CA TYR A 590 -3.63 -15.76 -8.66
C TYR A 590 -3.17 -17.20 -8.41
N SER A 591 -2.13 -17.65 -9.10
CA SER A 591 -1.57 -18.99 -8.92
C SER A 591 -1.00 -19.20 -7.51
N SER A 592 -0.39 -18.15 -6.94
CA SER A 592 0.08 -18.12 -5.54
C SER A 592 -1.10 -18.22 -4.56
N PHE A 593 -2.19 -17.48 -4.82
CA PHE A 593 -3.41 -17.54 -4.03
C PHE A 593 -4.01 -18.96 -4.00
N LEU A 594 -4.09 -19.64 -5.16
CA LEU A 594 -4.58 -21.02 -5.24
C LEU A 594 -3.69 -22.00 -4.44
N LYS A 595 -2.37 -21.82 -4.46
CA LYS A 595 -1.44 -22.66 -3.66
C LYS A 595 -1.68 -22.49 -2.16
N VAL A 596 -1.86 -21.25 -1.69
CA VAL A 596 -2.14 -20.97 -0.27
C VAL A 596 -3.50 -21.52 0.13
N LEU A 597 -4.52 -21.38 -0.72
CA LEU A 597 -5.85 -21.93 -0.51
C LEU A 597 -5.82 -23.47 -0.41
N ALA A 598 -5.14 -24.14 -1.34
CA ALA A 598 -5.00 -25.59 -1.37
C ALA A 598 -4.27 -26.12 -0.11
N LYS A 599 -3.20 -25.45 0.34
CA LYS A 599 -2.52 -25.82 1.60
C LYS A 599 -3.44 -25.72 2.82
N ARG A 600 -4.38 -24.78 2.81
CA ARG A 600 -5.34 -24.56 3.90
C ARG A 600 -6.44 -25.61 3.93
N ASP A 601 -6.89 -26.07 2.76
CA ASP A 601 -7.94 -27.10 2.62
C ASP A 601 -7.45 -28.54 2.86
N ILE A 602 -6.14 -28.73 2.99
CA ILE A 602 -5.60 -29.94 3.62
C ILE A 602 -5.93 -29.83 5.12
N ASP A 603 -7.11 -30.32 5.50
CA ASP A 603 -7.36 -30.76 6.87
C ASP A 603 -6.26 -31.76 7.22
N HIS A 604 -5.16 -31.31 7.82
CA HIS A 604 -4.02 -32.17 8.12
C HIS A 604 -4.48 -33.40 8.93
N THR A 605 -5.47 -33.21 9.81
CA THR A 605 -6.07 -34.31 10.56
C THR A 605 -6.87 -35.22 9.65
N GLY A 606 -7.71 -34.69 8.75
CA GLY A 606 -8.48 -35.43 7.74
C GLY A 606 -7.62 -36.17 6.72
N HIS A 607 -6.56 -35.55 6.22
CA HIS A 607 -5.54 -36.18 5.38
C HIS A 607 -4.88 -37.32 6.14
N LEU A 608 -4.39 -37.09 7.37
CA LEU A 608 -3.79 -38.16 8.15
C LEU A 608 -4.79 -39.28 8.49
N ASN A 609 -6.06 -38.95 8.74
CA ASN A 609 -7.13 -39.90 8.98
C ASN A 609 -7.44 -40.76 7.75
N THR A 610 -7.43 -40.15 6.57
CA THR A 610 -7.68 -40.84 5.29
C THR A 610 -6.48 -41.66 4.86
N THR A 611 -5.26 -41.12 5.01
CA THR A 611 -4.01 -41.72 4.52
C THR A 611 -3.48 -42.79 5.46
N TYR A 612 -3.51 -42.58 6.78
CA TYR A 612 -2.90 -43.46 7.79
C TYR A 612 -3.89 -44.00 8.82
N GLY A 613 -5.17 -43.61 8.73
CA GLY A 613 -6.20 -44.03 9.67
C GLY A 613 -6.41 -43.06 10.83
N GLN A 614 -7.55 -43.24 11.50
CA GLN A 614 -7.94 -42.46 12.67
C GLN A 614 -6.93 -42.61 13.81
N LEU A 615 -6.79 -41.57 14.62
CA LEU A 615 -5.91 -41.61 15.79
C LEU A 615 -6.46 -42.57 16.85
N ARG A 616 -5.64 -43.53 17.31
CA ARG A 616 -6.05 -44.57 18.26
C ARG A 616 -5.16 -44.60 19.50
N ALA A 617 -5.79 -44.60 20.67
CA ALA A 617 -5.09 -44.88 21.91
C ALA A 617 -4.67 -46.37 21.97
N PRO A 618 -3.55 -46.72 22.61
CA PRO A 618 -3.13 -48.11 22.76
C PRO A 618 -4.18 -48.90 23.55
N LYS A 619 -4.67 -50.02 22.99
CA LYS A 619 -5.72 -50.84 23.61
C LYS A 619 -5.39 -51.39 25.00
N ARG A 620 -4.10 -51.60 25.28
CA ARG A 620 -3.58 -52.04 26.58
C ARG A 620 -2.11 -51.64 26.70
N LEU A 621 -1.60 -51.54 27.92
CA LEU A 621 -0.18 -51.27 28.24
C LEU A 621 0.36 -52.39 29.15
N GLU A 622 1.61 -52.79 28.97
CA GLU A 622 2.32 -53.69 29.89
C GLU A 622 3.22 -52.90 30.83
N GLN A 623 3.46 -53.40 32.05
CA GLN A 623 4.32 -52.72 33.02
C GLN A 623 5.77 -52.58 32.53
N SER A 624 6.25 -53.52 31.72
CA SER A 624 7.58 -53.49 31.10
C SER A 624 7.73 -52.44 29.99
N GLU A 625 6.63 -51.89 29.47
CA GLU A 625 6.63 -50.87 28.41
C GLU A 625 6.82 -49.44 28.97
N ILE A 626 6.77 -49.28 30.30
CA ILE A 626 6.75 -48.00 31.00
C ILE A 626 7.99 -47.86 31.89
N THR A 627 8.74 -46.77 31.74
CA THR A 627 9.87 -46.45 32.63
C THR A 627 9.39 -45.93 33.98
N LEU A 628 10.28 -45.89 34.98
CA LEU A 628 9.99 -45.28 36.29
C LEU A 628 9.55 -43.80 36.20
N GLU A 629 9.91 -43.11 35.11
CA GLU A 629 9.49 -41.73 34.81
C GLU A 629 8.16 -41.63 34.08
N GLY A 630 7.48 -42.76 33.80
CA GLY A 630 6.22 -42.78 33.05
C GLY A 630 6.37 -42.56 31.54
N LYS A 631 7.56 -42.81 30.97
CA LYS A 631 7.83 -42.71 29.53
C LYS A 631 7.89 -44.09 28.87
N GLY A 632 7.90 -44.12 27.54
CA GLY A 632 8.12 -45.36 26.79
C GLY A 632 9.50 -45.96 27.08
N ALA A 633 9.55 -47.26 27.32
CA ALA A 633 10.76 -47.96 27.77
C ALA A 633 11.65 -48.54 26.66
N ASN A 634 11.36 -48.33 25.37
CA ASN A 634 12.20 -48.83 24.28
C ASN A 634 13.31 -47.82 23.92
N ASP A 635 14.53 -48.15 24.30
CA ASP A 635 15.76 -47.37 24.11
C ASP A 635 16.32 -47.44 22.68
N THR A 636 15.82 -48.35 21.85
CA THR A 636 16.19 -48.48 20.42
C THR A 636 15.28 -47.66 19.49
N ALA A 637 14.27 -47.00 20.06
CA ALA A 637 13.27 -46.25 19.31
C ALA A 637 13.86 -44.97 18.71
N ILE A 638 13.56 -44.75 17.43
CA ILE A 638 13.75 -43.48 16.75
C ILE A 638 12.38 -42.90 16.39
N GLU A 639 12.27 -41.59 16.49
CA GLU A 639 11.18 -40.80 15.93
C GLU A 639 11.74 -39.92 14.81
N ARG A 640 11.03 -39.84 13.69
CA ARG A 640 11.40 -39.05 12.52
C ARG A 640 10.22 -38.25 12.01
N PHE A 641 10.41 -36.94 11.93
CA PHE A 641 9.44 -36.02 11.34
C PHE A 641 9.74 -35.78 9.84
N ASP A 642 11.03 -35.66 9.50
CA ASP A 642 11.55 -35.46 8.14
C ASP A 642 12.69 -36.45 7.80
N PRO A 643 12.93 -36.75 6.50
CA PRO A 643 14.07 -37.57 6.07
C PRO A 643 15.42 -36.92 6.40
N MET A 644 16.42 -37.72 6.78
CA MET A 644 17.77 -37.25 7.08
C MET A 644 18.74 -37.61 5.94
N ALA A 645 19.52 -36.65 5.46
CA ALA A 645 20.46 -36.86 4.35
C ALA A 645 21.59 -37.88 4.68
N GLU A 646 21.94 -38.01 5.97
CA GLU A 646 23.05 -38.83 6.45
C GLU A 646 22.63 -40.26 6.88
N GLU A 647 21.33 -40.51 7.06
CA GLU A 647 20.78 -41.80 7.51
C GLU A 647 19.67 -42.28 6.55
N ARG A 648 20.09 -42.90 5.45
CA ARG A 648 19.21 -43.25 4.31
C ARG A 648 18.85 -44.74 4.21
N SER A 649 19.34 -45.57 5.13
CA SER A 649 19.12 -47.02 5.17
C SER A 649 18.81 -47.51 6.59
N LEU A 650 17.72 -48.28 6.75
CA LEU A 650 17.43 -49.01 8.00
C LEU A 650 18.39 -50.15 8.22
N MET A 651 18.91 -50.77 7.14
CA MET A 651 19.89 -51.84 7.25
C MET A 651 21.14 -51.40 8.00
N THR A 652 21.69 -50.23 7.66
CA THR A 652 22.87 -49.67 8.33
C THR A 652 22.56 -49.27 9.78
N ARG A 653 21.35 -48.79 10.05
CA ARG A 653 20.97 -48.35 11.39
C ARG A 653 20.72 -49.49 12.37
N TYR A 654 20.10 -50.56 11.88
CA TYR A 654 19.68 -51.74 12.65
C TYR A 654 20.35 -53.01 12.12
N GLU A 655 21.68 -52.97 11.94
CA GLU A 655 22.46 -54.10 11.41
C GLU A 655 22.23 -55.41 12.17
N GLU A 656 21.95 -55.32 13.47
CA GLU A 656 21.69 -56.49 14.30
C GLU A 656 20.41 -57.24 13.92
N VAL A 657 19.41 -56.56 13.34
CA VAL A 657 18.18 -57.18 12.83
C VAL A 657 18.40 -57.79 11.45
N VAL A 658 19.32 -57.24 10.67
CA VAL A 658 19.71 -57.79 9.37
C VAL A 658 20.52 -59.09 9.55
N LYS A 659 21.36 -59.16 10.59
CA LYS A 659 22.24 -60.30 10.89
C LYS A 659 21.52 -61.46 11.61
N ASP A 660 20.40 -61.19 12.27
CA ASP A 660 19.66 -62.17 13.08
C ASP A 660 18.20 -62.26 12.60
N THR A 661 17.86 -63.36 11.93
CA THR A 661 16.52 -63.59 11.38
C THR A 661 15.44 -63.84 12.44
N GLU A 662 15.82 -64.00 13.71
CA GLU A 662 14.86 -64.13 14.82
C GLU A 662 14.44 -62.76 15.40
N LYS A 663 15.15 -61.68 15.03
CA LYS A 663 14.81 -60.30 15.38
C LYS A 663 13.95 -59.64 14.30
N ASN A 664 13.11 -58.73 14.74
CA ASN A 664 12.26 -57.91 13.88
C ASN A 664 12.21 -56.48 14.43
N LEU A 665 11.86 -55.54 13.54
CA LEU A 665 11.53 -54.17 13.90
C LEU A 665 10.01 -54.04 14.11
N ILE A 666 9.64 -53.07 14.92
CA ILE A 666 8.29 -52.55 15.06
C ILE A 666 8.26 -51.10 14.59
N TRP A 667 7.17 -50.72 13.92
CA TRP A 667 6.99 -49.36 13.39
C TRP A 667 5.60 -48.81 13.76
N ALA A 668 5.49 -47.49 13.82
CA ALA A 668 4.21 -46.81 14.02
C ALA A 668 4.21 -45.41 13.36
N ILE A 669 3.03 -44.98 12.88
CA ILE A 669 2.78 -43.60 12.46
C ILE A 669 2.12 -42.85 13.63
N GLY A 670 2.78 -41.79 14.08
CA GLY A 670 2.40 -40.94 15.21
C GLY A 670 1.17 -40.06 14.95
N LYS A 671 0.79 -39.29 15.97
CA LYS A 671 -0.37 -38.39 15.96
C LYS A 671 -0.32 -37.34 14.85
N ASP A 672 0.84 -36.73 14.70
CA ASP A 672 1.23 -35.72 13.71
C ASP A 672 1.75 -36.32 12.40
N GLY A 673 1.75 -37.65 12.31
CA GLY A 673 2.30 -38.37 11.17
C GLY A 673 3.80 -38.64 11.28
N SER A 674 4.47 -38.43 12.42
CA SER A 674 5.86 -38.86 12.60
C SER A 674 6.01 -40.38 12.41
N LEU A 675 7.18 -40.82 11.92
CA LEU A 675 7.51 -42.24 11.80
C LEU A 675 8.32 -42.67 13.03
N PHE A 676 7.83 -43.68 13.72
CA PHE A 676 8.56 -44.37 14.77
C PHE A 676 9.05 -45.72 14.29
N VAL A 677 10.29 -46.08 14.60
CA VAL A 677 10.88 -47.41 14.35
C VAL A 677 11.70 -47.84 15.56
N ALA A 678 11.59 -49.11 15.97
CA ALA A 678 12.36 -49.68 17.08
C ALA A 678 12.56 -51.19 16.89
N ILE A 679 13.48 -51.79 17.65
CA ILE A 679 13.63 -53.24 17.73
C ILE A 679 12.49 -53.82 18.59
N ASP A 680 11.93 -54.95 18.16
CA ASP A 680 10.94 -55.70 18.92
C ASP A 680 11.61 -56.49 20.06
N LEU A 681 11.70 -55.88 21.24
CA LEU A 681 12.30 -56.51 22.42
C LEU A 681 11.26 -57.38 23.13
N LYS A 682 11.50 -58.70 23.16
CA LYS A 682 10.56 -59.70 23.70
C LYS A 682 10.73 -59.97 25.20
N ASP A 683 11.93 -59.75 25.76
CA ASP A 683 12.23 -59.98 27.18
C ASP A 683 13.17 -58.90 27.77
N PRO A 684 12.67 -58.03 28.69
CA PRO A 684 11.27 -57.83 29.01
C PRO A 684 10.53 -57.22 27.80
N LYS A 685 9.24 -57.56 27.62
CA LYS A 685 8.46 -57.14 26.46
C LYS A 685 8.33 -55.60 26.35
N ARG A 686 8.84 -55.00 25.27
CA ARG A 686 8.75 -53.56 24.96
C ARG A 686 8.17 -53.35 23.56
N GLY A 687 6.84 -53.44 23.45
CA GLY A 687 6.11 -53.34 22.18
C GLY A 687 5.80 -51.89 21.73
N HIS A 688 4.88 -51.72 20.76
CA HIS A 688 4.56 -50.42 20.14
C HIS A 688 4.28 -49.25 21.12
N PRO A 689 3.63 -49.43 22.29
CA PRO A 689 3.44 -48.33 23.24
C PRO A 689 4.75 -47.80 23.84
N SER A 690 5.75 -48.66 23.98
CA SER A 690 7.05 -48.29 24.56
C SER A 690 7.96 -47.49 23.61
N MET A 691 7.73 -47.55 22.29
CA MET A 691 8.43 -46.73 21.28
C MET A 691 7.70 -45.41 20.98
N THR A 692 6.38 -45.36 21.14
CA THR A 692 5.55 -44.16 20.90
C THR A 692 5.42 -43.27 22.14
N GLY A 693 6.18 -43.56 23.21
CA GLY A 693 6.09 -42.81 24.47
C GLY A 693 4.71 -42.89 25.14
N LEU A 694 4.00 -44.02 24.98
CA LEU A 694 2.63 -44.26 25.45
C LEU A 694 1.56 -43.38 24.77
N GLN A 695 1.92 -42.69 23.69
CA GLN A 695 1.00 -41.82 22.95
C GLN A 695 0.11 -42.61 21.98
N ALA A 696 -0.99 -41.98 21.56
CA ALA A 696 -1.85 -42.51 20.51
C ALA A 696 -1.12 -42.54 19.15
N ALA A 697 -1.38 -43.57 18.36
CA ALA A 697 -0.81 -43.77 17.03
C ALA A 697 -1.94 -44.10 16.03
N ARG A 698 -1.66 -43.91 14.74
CA ARG A 698 -2.66 -44.09 13.67
C ARG A 698 -2.66 -45.52 13.16
N ILE A 699 -1.52 -45.97 12.65
CA ILE A 699 -1.29 -47.34 12.19
C ILE A 699 0.12 -47.77 12.59
N ALA A 700 0.27 -49.04 12.93
CA ALA A 700 1.52 -49.64 13.36
C ALA A 700 1.63 -51.11 12.89
N GLY A 701 2.84 -51.65 12.91
CA GLY A 701 3.08 -53.03 12.50
C GLY A 701 4.50 -53.49 12.75
N GLU A 702 4.88 -54.56 12.06
CA GLU A 702 6.17 -55.22 12.19
C GLU A 702 6.90 -55.22 10.85
N MET A 703 8.23 -55.27 10.92
CA MET A 703 9.13 -55.30 9.77
C MET A 703 10.25 -56.31 10.00
N TRP A 704 10.60 -57.10 8.99
CA TRP A 704 11.73 -58.05 9.05
C TRP A 704 12.53 -58.03 7.77
N TRP A 705 13.80 -58.37 7.89
CA TRP A 705 14.72 -58.46 6.77
C TRP A 705 14.55 -59.78 6.02
N ARG A 706 14.51 -59.73 4.68
CA ARG A 706 14.54 -60.88 3.77
C ARG A 706 15.80 -60.81 2.92
N PRO A 707 16.80 -61.69 3.13
CA PRO A 707 17.96 -61.72 2.25
C PRO A 707 17.57 -62.18 0.83
N GLY A 708 18.14 -61.55 -0.19
CA GLY A 708 17.92 -61.85 -1.61
C GLY A 708 19.22 -61.79 -2.42
N ASP A 709 19.23 -62.38 -3.62
CA ASP A 709 20.44 -62.58 -4.43
C ASP A 709 21.07 -61.27 -4.97
N SER A 710 20.32 -60.16 -4.98
CA SER A 710 20.75 -58.84 -5.50
C SER A 710 20.58 -57.69 -4.49
N GLY A 711 20.52 -58.01 -3.20
CA GLY A 711 20.04 -57.10 -2.15
C GLY A 711 18.78 -57.68 -1.51
N GLY A 712 18.66 -57.55 -0.20
CA GLY A 712 17.47 -58.03 0.50
C GLY A 712 16.37 -56.95 0.56
N VAL A 713 15.21 -57.35 1.08
CA VAL A 713 14.02 -56.50 1.15
C VAL A 713 13.42 -56.55 2.55
N TRP A 714 12.87 -55.44 3.01
CA TRP A 714 12.07 -55.40 4.24
C TRP A 714 10.64 -55.84 3.96
N GLY A 715 10.24 -56.96 4.57
CA GLY A 715 8.83 -57.35 4.62
C GLY A 715 8.09 -56.56 5.70
N VAL A 716 7.04 -55.83 5.33
CA VAL A 716 6.29 -54.91 6.21
C VAL A 716 4.83 -55.37 6.33
N ASN A 717 4.33 -55.48 7.56
CA ASN A 717 2.91 -55.77 7.82
C ASN A 717 2.28 -54.69 8.71
N HIS A 718 0.97 -54.80 8.96
CA HIS A 718 0.21 -53.94 9.88
C HIS A 718 -0.16 -54.67 11.20
N GLY A 719 0.67 -55.63 11.62
CA GLY A 719 0.41 -56.62 12.67
C GLY A 719 0.43 -56.10 14.11
N SER A 720 -0.07 -54.90 14.39
CA SER A 720 -0.13 -54.37 15.76
C SER A 720 -1.48 -54.63 16.43
N GLY A 721 -1.49 -55.49 17.46
CA GLY A 721 -2.65 -55.70 18.34
C GLY A 721 -3.02 -54.48 19.21
N ARG A 722 -2.18 -53.42 19.20
CA ARG A 722 -2.38 -52.20 19.99
C ARG A 722 -3.07 -51.10 19.18
N TYR A 723 -2.73 -50.99 17.89
CA TYR A 723 -3.14 -49.86 17.05
C TYR A 723 -3.84 -50.25 15.72
N SER A 724 -3.69 -51.48 15.21
CA SER A 724 -3.99 -51.77 13.79
C SER A 724 -4.97 -52.93 13.51
N PHE A 725 -5.26 -53.78 14.50
CA PHE A 725 -5.95 -55.06 14.26
C PHE A 725 -7.45 -54.94 13.90
N ASP A 726 -8.05 -53.78 14.10
CA ASP A 726 -9.49 -53.51 13.94
C ASP A 726 -9.81 -52.46 12.87
N TYR A 727 -8.91 -52.28 11.89
CA TYR A 727 -9.23 -51.55 10.67
C TYR A 727 -10.06 -52.43 9.72
N ALA A 728 -11.11 -51.85 9.13
CA ALA A 728 -11.94 -52.53 8.14
C ALA A 728 -11.21 -52.76 6.80
N ASN A 729 -10.28 -51.86 6.43
CA ASN A 729 -9.46 -51.99 5.22
C ASN A 729 -8.00 -51.54 5.50
N PRO A 730 -7.19 -52.37 6.17
CA PRO A 730 -5.84 -51.99 6.58
C PRO A 730 -4.82 -51.98 5.42
N SER A 731 -5.11 -52.64 4.30
CA SER A 731 -4.14 -52.79 3.19
C SER A 731 -3.78 -51.46 2.52
N ASN A 732 -4.75 -50.56 2.33
CA ASN A 732 -4.48 -49.24 1.76
C ASN A 732 -3.64 -48.37 2.71
N LEU A 733 -3.94 -48.43 4.01
CA LEU A 733 -3.19 -47.69 5.04
C LEU A 733 -1.76 -48.23 5.17
N LEU A 734 -1.58 -49.55 5.07
CA LEU A 734 -0.27 -50.20 5.06
C LEU A 734 0.56 -49.76 3.85
N ASN A 735 -0.01 -49.74 2.64
CA ASN A 735 0.71 -49.31 1.44
C ASN A 735 1.17 -47.84 1.57
N ASN A 736 0.32 -46.96 2.08
CA ASN A 736 0.69 -45.56 2.34
C ASN A 736 1.81 -45.46 3.39
N ALA A 737 1.75 -46.27 4.45
CA ALA A 737 2.80 -46.31 5.46
C ALA A 737 4.13 -46.84 4.89
N ILE A 738 4.11 -47.84 4.01
CA ILE A 738 5.30 -48.34 3.31
C ILE A 738 5.92 -47.25 2.43
N THR A 739 5.10 -46.54 1.64
CA THR A 739 5.59 -45.41 0.83
C THR A 739 6.23 -44.33 1.71
N LYS A 740 5.64 -44.06 2.87
CA LYS A 740 6.22 -43.14 3.84
C LYS A 740 7.56 -43.66 4.36
N ILE A 741 7.63 -44.89 4.88
CA ILE A 741 8.88 -45.49 5.38
C ILE A 741 9.99 -45.44 4.30
N ALA A 742 9.67 -45.83 3.06
CA ALA A 742 10.60 -45.78 1.94
C ALA A 742 11.11 -44.35 1.64
N SER A 743 10.29 -43.31 1.87
CA SER A 743 10.74 -41.92 1.72
C SER A 743 11.77 -41.47 2.77
N PHE A 744 11.77 -42.07 3.97
CA PHE A 744 12.79 -41.82 5.00
C PHE A 744 14.06 -42.65 4.77
N PHE A 745 13.92 -43.83 4.16
CA PHE A 745 15.00 -44.77 3.92
C PHE A 745 15.04 -45.20 2.45
N PRO A 746 15.40 -44.29 1.53
CA PRO A 746 15.28 -44.50 0.09
C PRO A 746 16.28 -45.52 -0.47
N ASP A 747 17.30 -45.90 0.31
CA ASP A 747 18.33 -46.86 -0.12
C ASP A 747 17.92 -48.32 0.20
N ASP A 748 16.79 -48.53 0.89
CA ASP A 748 16.23 -49.83 1.24
C ASP A 748 14.96 -50.12 0.42
N GLU A 749 14.72 -51.40 0.09
CA GLU A 749 13.47 -51.84 -0.53
C GLU A 749 12.45 -52.37 0.50
N PHE A 750 11.17 -52.12 0.27
CA PHE A 750 10.07 -52.50 1.17
C PHE A 750 8.93 -53.17 0.40
N VAL A 751 8.42 -54.29 0.93
CA VAL A 751 7.27 -55.03 0.37
C VAL A 751 6.22 -55.33 1.42
N SER A 752 4.95 -55.22 1.05
CA SER A 752 3.84 -55.59 1.94
C SER A 752 3.76 -57.10 2.11
N GLU A 753 3.76 -57.59 3.35
CA GLU A 753 3.51 -59.00 3.68
C GLU A 753 2.21 -59.15 4.51
N PRO A 754 1.52 -60.31 4.40
CA PRO A 754 0.36 -60.59 5.24
C PRO A 754 0.72 -60.65 6.73
N VAL A 755 -0.24 -60.31 7.59
CA VAL A 755 -0.06 -60.45 9.05
C VAL A 755 0.12 -61.93 9.38
N ARG A 756 1.27 -62.27 9.96
CA ARG A 756 1.53 -63.62 10.44
C ARG A 756 0.67 -63.84 11.68
N ARG A 757 -0.37 -64.69 11.57
CA ARG A 757 -1.09 -65.15 12.76
C ARG A 757 -0.16 -66.09 13.53
N PRO A 758 -0.06 -65.97 14.86
CA PRO A 758 0.70 -66.91 15.66
C PRO A 758 0.19 -68.34 15.49
#